data_AF-A0A7C1H621-F1
#
_entry.id   AF-A0A7C1H621-F1
#
_cell.length_a   1.000
_cell.length_b   1.000
_cell.length_c   1.000
_cell.angle_alpha   90.00
_cell.angle_beta   90.00
_cell.angle_gamma   90.00
#
_symmetry.space_group_name_H-M   'P 1'
#
loop_
_entity.id
_entity.type
_entity.pdbx_description
1 polymer ?
#
loop_
_entity_poly.entity_id
_entity_poly.type
_entity_poly.pdbx_seq_one_letter_code
_entity_poly.pdbx_strand_id
1 'polypeptide(L)'
;MRMTRMQRMHEDRPVPGFLFSLGQVAATEIILVGYALFTLARLEIHPRLTILSGNNAVGKTTILDAIQTVILCHQRYINLNVASGQNDRSLAGQIKDRVAWAVLSITGHESVKAVGVRLVRKPASDLVDLEPFALLHAATDPSFFLDPDSMLVASDLRELRRRVVVTDMAGQVLEFAKLDEYHEFLHREGIFPIALMQQGMKKLYSGLWRQITQPRLGDLQKFLREMLCTAPRKKMGFNQVEQLMRERKNVEQRLELLLMFKSTRDELQGLCEQYAQQRRSALGLAAALHARAFQEARLKIADAKERTAALEARKNELSAREQELSRTIADLEHEREKLLGRQSELHTRLRHHREYVEACRIMDTAGRDLQGLEPDLERTRTELDLAQRRKEELQARLNEHERQRARQEERLARRTEEARRWREYLGRIEEAERQTGWTLRSRAEICAGREQADREKRHVDDLPNLKSQAFKAQKRTQAHETARRDWEQCALLCGMERTTDPTRDLLSQLRVEAEETRLEHKDRIKELEAVMRQRAAERDQLLRGRPPLPKKAVEAVDKGMAVPLADRFEGLDLAEARLWQQRLGPLALAIEPGPGVSPKDLGAGLESFWISTGLSPADEAAWEEPVQVEGGSVGGFGPFSWYQPDGPIWISSRARMLRIRELGSWSLSSALVWKRCFADLIGLSAVWLSTNNDVLKGSHIYSG
;
A
#
# COMPACT_ATOMS: atom_id res chain seq x y z
N MET A 1 -21.83 -9.93 70.46
CA MET A 1 -22.09 -11.03 69.52
C MET A 1 -21.55 -10.63 68.16
N ARG A 2 -20.64 -11.44 67.60
CA ARG A 2 -20.08 -11.30 66.26
C ARG A 2 -21.14 -11.65 65.23
N MET A 3 -21.30 -10.84 64.19
CA MET A 3 -21.60 -11.36 62.85
C MET A 3 -20.99 -10.46 61.79
N THR A 4 -20.21 -11.11 60.95
CA THR A 4 -19.26 -10.58 59.99
C THR A 4 -19.94 -10.21 58.68
N ARG A 5 -19.51 -9.06 58.14
CA ARG A 5 -19.55 -8.68 56.72
C ARG A 5 -19.18 -9.88 55.83
N MET A 6 -20.16 -10.47 55.14
CA MET A 6 -19.92 -11.28 53.94
C MET A 6 -21.24 -11.42 53.17
N GLN A 7 -21.53 -10.44 52.32
CA GLN A 7 -22.50 -10.55 51.23
C GLN A 7 -22.30 -9.34 50.31
N ARG A 8 -21.38 -9.47 49.36
CA ARG A 8 -21.43 -8.73 48.10
C ARG A 8 -21.02 -9.67 46.97
N MET A 9 -22.03 -9.98 46.17
CA MET A 9 -22.00 -10.16 44.72
C MET A 9 -20.99 -11.19 44.20
N HIS A 10 -21.49 -12.43 44.08
CA HIS A 10 -21.12 -13.34 43.01
C HIS A 10 -21.51 -12.67 41.69
N GLU A 11 -20.58 -11.92 41.09
CA GLU A 11 -20.55 -11.74 39.65
C GLU A 11 -19.76 -12.93 39.09
N ASP A 12 -20.40 -13.66 38.18
CA ASP A 12 -19.78 -14.65 37.30
C ASP A 12 -18.61 -14.02 36.54
N ARG A 13 -17.43 -14.09 37.13
CA ARG A 13 -16.19 -13.92 36.41
C ARG A 13 -15.94 -15.23 35.66
N PRO A 14 -15.81 -15.22 34.32
CA PRO A 14 -15.26 -16.38 33.64
C PRO A 14 -13.88 -16.63 34.27
N VAL A 15 -13.70 -17.82 34.82
CA VAL A 15 -12.40 -18.26 35.32
C VAL A 15 -11.42 -18.04 34.17
N PRO A 16 -10.40 -17.19 34.31
CA PRO A 16 -9.42 -17.01 33.26
C PRO A 16 -8.80 -18.37 32.97
N GLY A 17 -9.03 -18.91 31.77
CA GLY A 17 -8.44 -20.15 31.25
C GLY A 17 -6.94 -20.01 30.97
N PHE A 18 -6.24 -19.19 31.73
CA PHE A 18 -4.81 -18.90 31.61
C PHE A 18 -4.18 -19.14 32.96
N LEU A 19 -3.69 -20.35 33.21
CA LEU A 19 -2.59 -20.67 34.14
C LEU A 19 -2.21 -22.15 33.90
N PHE A 20 -0.92 -22.37 33.57
CA PHE A 20 -0.26 -23.59 33.09
C PHE A 20 -0.21 -23.84 31.56
N SER A 21 0.33 -22.87 30.81
CA SER A 21 0.98 -23.13 29.51
C SER A 21 2.51 -23.03 29.64
N LEU A 22 3.09 -23.97 30.39
CA LEU A 22 4.35 -24.58 29.99
C LEU A 22 3.93 -25.89 29.31
N GLY A 23 4.58 -26.29 28.23
CA GLY A 23 4.37 -27.62 27.64
C GLY A 23 4.64 -28.70 28.68
N GLN A 24 3.62 -29.10 29.44
CA GLN A 24 3.74 -30.16 30.42
C GLN A 24 3.94 -31.45 29.64
N VAL A 25 5.05 -32.13 29.91
CA VAL A 25 5.31 -33.46 29.38
C VAL A 25 4.20 -34.37 29.89
N ALA A 26 3.35 -34.85 28.98
CA ALA A 26 2.16 -35.63 29.33
C ALA A 26 2.05 -36.87 28.45
N ALA A 27 1.67 -37.99 29.06
CA ALA A 27 1.32 -39.20 28.31
C ALA A 27 -0.03 -38.99 27.63
N THR A 28 -0.09 -39.20 26.31
CA THR A 28 -1.31 -38.99 25.51
C THR A 28 -1.96 -40.28 25.08
N GLU A 29 -1.21 -41.37 24.97
CA GLU A 29 -1.73 -42.63 24.47
C GLU A 29 -0.93 -43.78 25.04
N ILE A 30 -1.59 -44.93 25.20
CA ILE A 30 -0.94 -46.21 25.38
C ILE A 30 -1.24 -47.13 24.19
N ILE A 31 -0.18 -47.69 23.61
CA ILE A 31 -0.24 -48.64 22.50
C ILE A 31 0.19 -50.01 23.04
N LEU A 32 -0.67 -51.00 22.84
CA LEU A 32 -0.44 -52.39 23.22
C LEU A 32 -0.46 -53.25 21.96
N VAL A 33 0.58 -54.05 21.76
CA VAL A 33 0.71 -54.97 20.61
C VAL A 33 1.14 -56.34 21.11
N GLY A 34 0.51 -57.42 20.62
CA GLY A 34 0.87 -58.79 20.98
C GLY A 34 0.40 -59.25 22.38
N TYR A 35 -0.47 -58.50 23.04
CA TYR A 35 -1.10 -58.92 24.29
C TYR A 35 -2.26 -59.88 24.03
N ALA A 36 -2.53 -60.81 24.96
CA ALA A 36 -3.57 -61.83 24.83
C ALA A 36 -4.98 -61.23 24.67
N LEU A 37 -5.28 -60.15 25.41
CA LEU A 37 -6.55 -59.41 25.31
C LEU A 37 -6.50 -58.26 24.30
N PHE A 38 -5.30 -57.82 23.91
CA PHE A 38 -5.08 -56.67 23.03
C PHE A 38 -4.03 -57.02 21.98
N THR A 39 -4.46 -57.68 20.90
CA THR A 39 -3.58 -58.01 19.77
C THR A 39 -2.95 -56.75 19.18
N LEU A 40 -3.79 -55.71 19.03
CA LEU A 40 -3.40 -54.34 18.72
C LEU A 40 -4.45 -53.42 19.36
N ALA A 41 -4.03 -52.57 20.30
CA ALA A 41 -4.90 -51.57 20.90
C ALA A 41 -4.17 -50.24 21.01
N ARG A 42 -4.86 -49.16 20.61
CA ARG A 42 -4.46 -47.78 20.82
C ARG A 42 -5.50 -47.15 21.73
N LEU A 43 -5.06 -46.69 22.88
CA LEU A 43 -5.92 -46.17 23.94
C LEU A 43 -5.47 -44.76 24.27
N GLU A 44 -6.31 -43.77 23.97
CA GLU A 44 -6.03 -42.37 24.27
C GLU A 44 -6.15 -42.12 25.77
N ILE A 45 -5.18 -41.35 26.29
CA ILE A 45 -5.09 -40.89 27.67
C ILE A 45 -5.37 -39.39 27.65
N HIS A 46 -6.54 -39.01 28.15
CA HIS A 46 -6.90 -37.61 28.29
C HIS A 46 -6.00 -36.94 29.35
N PRO A 47 -5.48 -35.71 29.12
CA PRO A 47 -4.51 -35.03 29.99
C PRO A 47 -5.01 -34.69 31.41
N ARG A 48 -6.28 -34.96 31.71
CA ARG A 48 -6.89 -34.69 33.04
C ARG A 48 -7.34 -35.96 33.73
N LEU A 49 -8.26 -36.70 33.11
CA LEU A 49 -8.84 -37.91 33.68
C LEU A 49 -9.24 -38.86 32.55
N THR A 50 -8.76 -40.11 32.64
CA THR A 50 -9.18 -41.20 31.75
C THR A 50 -9.87 -42.26 32.60
N ILE A 51 -11.11 -42.61 32.26
CA ILE A 51 -11.91 -43.60 32.99
C ILE A 51 -11.96 -44.88 32.16
N LEU A 52 -11.41 -45.97 32.71
CA LEU A 52 -11.54 -47.31 32.13
C LEU A 52 -12.83 -47.96 32.65
N SER A 53 -13.88 -47.99 31.82
CA SER A 53 -15.17 -48.59 32.15
C SER A 53 -15.37 -49.95 31.49
N GLY A 54 -16.21 -50.80 32.06
CA GLY A 54 -16.57 -52.11 31.51
C GLY A 54 -16.69 -53.20 32.58
N ASN A 55 -17.12 -54.40 32.17
CA ASN A 55 -17.29 -55.55 33.07
C ASN A 55 -15.96 -56.11 33.59
N ASN A 56 -16.01 -57.02 34.56
CA ASN A 56 -14.81 -57.73 34.99
C ASN A 56 -14.20 -58.53 33.82
N ALA A 57 -12.87 -58.70 33.84
CA ALA A 57 -12.08 -59.42 32.82
C ALA A 57 -11.97 -58.79 31.41
N VAL A 58 -12.54 -57.61 31.15
CA VAL A 58 -12.40 -56.90 29.85
C VAL A 58 -11.01 -56.29 29.59
N GLY A 59 -10.02 -56.53 30.45
CA GLY A 59 -8.64 -56.05 30.26
C GLY A 59 -8.29 -54.69 30.89
N LYS A 60 -9.17 -54.06 31.68
CA LYS A 60 -8.87 -52.79 32.39
C LYS A 60 -7.57 -52.85 33.22
N THR A 61 -7.38 -53.93 33.97
CA THR A 61 -6.18 -54.13 34.80
C THR A 61 -4.94 -54.39 33.95
N THR A 62 -5.08 -55.05 32.80
CA THR A 62 -3.98 -55.27 31.86
C THR A 62 -3.42 -53.95 31.32
N ILE A 63 -4.26 -52.94 31.09
CA ILE A 63 -3.81 -51.59 30.70
C ILE A 63 -2.95 -50.95 31.80
N LEU A 64 -3.42 -51.02 33.06
CA LEU A 64 -2.66 -50.49 34.20
C LEU A 64 -1.34 -51.25 34.43
N ASP A 65 -1.38 -52.58 34.29
CA ASP A 65 -0.20 -53.44 34.38
C ASP A 65 0.82 -53.09 33.29
N ALA A 66 0.37 -52.76 32.07
CA ALA A 66 1.24 -52.33 30.98
C ALA A 66 1.89 -50.97 31.26
N ILE A 67 1.15 -49.99 31.78
CA ILE A 67 1.72 -48.69 32.22
C ILE A 67 2.82 -48.92 33.26
N GLN A 68 2.55 -49.75 34.27
CA GLN A 68 3.54 -50.09 35.29
C GLN A 68 4.76 -50.78 34.69
N THR A 69 4.55 -51.66 33.72
CA THR A 69 5.62 -52.38 33.02
C THR A 69 6.54 -51.44 32.25
N VAL A 70 5.98 -50.44 31.56
CA VAL A 70 6.76 -49.43 30.84
C VAL A 70 7.62 -48.58 31.79
N ILE A 71 7.06 -48.21 32.95
CA ILE A 71 7.76 -47.34 33.91
C ILE A 71 8.86 -48.08 34.68
N LEU A 72 8.56 -49.27 35.23
CA LEU A 72 9.51 -50.01 36.08
C LEU A 72 10.49 -50.88 35.30
N CYS A 73 10.05 -51.40 34.15
CA CYS A 73 10.80 -52.30 33.26
C CYS A 73 11.61 -53.39 33.99
N HIS A 74 11.08 -53.93 35.09
CA HIS A 74 11.76 -54.94 35.91
C HIS A 74 10.75 -55.91 36.53
N GLN A 75 10.69 -57.15 36.01
CA GLN A 75 9.68 -58.16 36.37
C GLN A 75 9.50 -58.35 37.89
N ARG A 76 10.59 -58.38 38.68
CA ARG A 76 10.52 -58.52 40.15
C ARG A 76 9.70 -57.44 40.87
N TYR A 77 9.62 -56.24 40.32
CA TYR A 77 8.94 -55.09 40.94
C TYR A 77 7.57 -54.81 40.31
N ILE A 78 7.18 -55.54 39.27
CA ILE A 78 5.86 -55.42 38.66
C ILE A 78 4.88 -56.27 39.49
N ASN A 79 3.85 -55.61 40.05
CA ASN A 79 2.78 -56.29 40.76
C ASN A 79 1.57 -56.35 39.82
N LEU A 80 1.19 -57.54 39.38
CA LEU A 80 0.06 -57.71 38.48
C LEU A 80 -1.24 -57.90 39.26
N ASN A 81 -2.36 -57.51 38.66
CA ASN A 81 -3.70 -57.69 39.24
C ASN A 81 -3.91 -56.98 40.59
N VAL A 82 -3.27 -55.83 40.76
CA VAL A 82 -3.27 -55.01 41.99
C VAL A 82 -4.69 -54.67 42.49
N ALA A 83 -5.66 -54.55 41.58
CA ALA A 83 -7.06 -54.28 41.92
C ALA A 83 -7.71 -55.37 42.78
N SER A 84 -7.32 -56.63 42.60
CA SER A 84 -7.87 -57.76 43.35
C SER A 84 -7.08 -58.09 44.63
N GLY A 85 -5.83 -57.59 44.74
CA GLY A 85 -4.92 -57.90 45.85
C GLY A 85 -4.25 -59.25 45.80
N GLN A 86 -4.66 -60.11 44.87
CA GLN A 86 -4.03 -61.39 44.58
C GLN A 86 -3.01 -61.13 43.47
N ASN A 87 -1.71 -61.18 43.79
CA ASN A 87 -0.64 -61.16 42.79
C ASN A 87 -0.55 -62.54 42.11
N ASP A 88 -1.65 -62.99 41.50
CA ASP A 88 -1.86 -64.33 40.97
C ASP A 88 -1.64 -64.44 39.45
N ARG A 89 -1.49 -63.29 38.76
CA ARG A 89 -1.22 -63.23 37.32
C ARG A 89 0.27 -63.21 37.04
N SER A 90 0.67 -63.81 35.91
CA SER A 90 2.02 -63.73 35.38
C SER A 90 2.07 -62.80 34.16
N LEU A 91 3.22 -62.14 33.97
CA LEU A 91 3.42 -61.25 32.81
C LEU A 91 3.44 -62.06 31.51
N ALA A 92 3.99 -63.29 31.56
CA ALA A 92 3.96 -64.24 30.45
C ALA A 92 2.54 -64.60 30.01
N GLY A 93 1.59 -64.71 30.95
CA GLY A 93 0.18 -64.98 30.64
C GLY A 93 -0.56 -63.80 30.00
N GLN A 94 0.03 -62.60 30.00
CA GLN A 94 -0.54 -61.43 29.31
C GLN A 94 -0.10 -61.33 27.84
N ILE A 95 0.93 -62.08 27.44
CA ILE A 95 1.50 -62.10 26.09
C ILE A 95 0.81 -63.23 25.31
N LYS A 96 0.31 -62.93 24.10
CA LYS A 96 -0.39 -63.92 23.27
C LYS A 96 0.57 -64.98 22.72
N ASP A 97 1.63 -64.51 22.07
CA ASP A 97 2.60 -65.36 21.36
C ASP A 97 3.99 -65.29 22.03
N ARG A 98 5.01 -64.85 21.29
CA ARG A 98 6.40 -64.74 21.78
C ARG A 98 6.81 -63.32 22.16
N VAL A 99 6.30 -62.32 21.44
CA VAL A 99 6.71 -60.92 21.58
C VAL A 99 5.47 -60.04 21.77
N ALA A 100 5.56 -59.08 22.69
CA ALA A 100 4.59 -58.01 22.86
C ALA A 100 5.29 -56.66 23.05
N TRP A 101 4.57 -55.58 22.80
CA TRP A 101 5.06 -54.21 22.94
C TRP A 101 4.06 -53.40 23.76
N ALA A 102 4.55 -52.65 24.74
CA ALA A 102 3.79 -51.63 25.43
C ALA A 102 4.51 -50.29 25.30
N VAL A 103 3.79 -49.28 24.83
CA VAL A 103 4.36 -47.97 24.49
C VAL A 103 3.47 -46.86 25.02
N LEU A 104 4.07 -45.87 25.68
CA LEU A 104 3.44 -44.65 26.12
C LEU A 104 3.89 -43.50 25.23
N SER A 105 2.95 -42.96 24.46
CA SER A 105 3.18 -41.74 23.66
C SER A 105 3.20 -40.53 24.58
N ILE A 106 4.11 -39.61 24.30
CA ILE A 106 4.40 -38.42 25.10
C ILE A 106 4.22 -37.18 24.21
N THR A 107 3.59 -36.16 24.77
CA THR A 107 3.53 -34.81 24.17
C THR A 107 4.14 -33.77 25.10
N GLY A 108 4.44 -32.58 24.59
CA GLY A 108 5.05 -31.49 25.36
C GLY A 108 6.57 -31.59 25.51
N HIS A 109 7.20 -32.70 25.10
CA HIS A 109 8.66 -32.84 25.06
C HIS A 109 9.22 -32.58 23.65
N GLU A 110 10.36 -31.89 23.56
CA GLU A 110 10.99 -31.46 22.31
C GLU A 110 11.43 -32.67 21.47
N SER A 111 12.29 -33.52 22.04
CA SER A 111 12.86 -34.69 21.38
C SER A 111 12.08 -35.99 21.61
N VAL A 112 11.78 -36.35 22.86
CA VAL A 112 11.13 -37.63 23.19
C VAL A 112 9.65 -37.64 22.83
N LYS A 113 9.25 -38.60 21.99
CA LYS A 113 7.85 -38.77 21.53
C LYS A 113 7.17 -39.99 22.12
N ALA A 114 7.95 -41.00 22.53
CA ALA A 114 7.40 -42.15 23.24
C ALA A 114 8.45 -42.84 24.11
N VAL A 115 7.99 -43.58 25.11
CA VAL A 115 8.80 -44.56 25.86
C VAL A 115 8.07 -45.88 25.88
N GLY A 116 8.80 -46.99 25.77
CA GLY A 116 8.18 -48.29 25.65
C GLY A 116 9.08 -49.43 26.11
N VAL A 117 8.49 -50.61 26.16
CA VAL A 117 9.17 -51.86 26.51
C VAL A 117 8.76 -52.94 25.53
N ARG A 118 9.76 -53.65 24.99
CA ARG A 118 9.56 -54.93 24.30
C ARG A 118 9.54 -56.03 25.34
N LEU A 119 8.49 -56.84 25.32
CA LEU A 119 8.32 -58.01 26.17
C LEU A 119 8.59 -59.26 25.34
N VAL A 120 9.56 -60.08 25.75
CA VAL A 120 9.89 -61.34 25.08
C VAL A 120 9.68 -62.50 26.04
N ARG A 121 8.73 -63.38 25.73
CA ARG A 121 8.47 -64.58 26.52
C ARG A 121 9.62 -65.58 26.34
N LYS A 122 10.22 -66.03 27.44
CA LYS A 122 11.22 -67.10 27.38
C LYS A 122 10.56 -68.44 27.08
N PRO A 123 11.16 -69.27 26.20
CA PRO A 123 10.64 -70.61 25.95
C PRO A 123 10.66 -71.43 27.25
N ALA A 124 9.56 -72.13 27.53
CA ALA A 124 9.39 -73.01 28.69
C ALA A 124 9.56 -72.35 30.08
N SER A 125 9.38 -71.03 30.19
CA SER A 125 9.44 -70.29 31.46
C SER A 125 8.33 -69.24 31.56
N ASP A 126 7.93 -68.91 32.78
CA ASP A 126 7.05 -67.76 33.07
C ASP A 126 7.83 -66.42 33.13
N LEU A 127 9.14 -66.46 32.84
CA LEU A 127 9.99 -65.28 32.74
C LEU A 127 9.81 -64.57 31.40
N VAL A 128 9.82 -63.25 31.48
CA VAL A 128 9.71 -62.35 30.33
C VAL A 128 10.89 -61.41 30.35
N ASP A 129 11.67 -61.40 29.27
CA ASP A 129 12.72 -60.39 29.09
C ASP A 129 12.06 -59.05 28.73
N LEU A 130 12.49 -58.00 29.41
CA LEU A 130 11.99 -56.64 29.23
C LEU A 130 13.11 -55.77 28.68
N GLU A 131 12.93 -55.29 27.46
CA GLU A 131 13.89 -54.43 26.79
C GLU A 131 13.28 -53.02 26.61
N PRO A 132 13.70 -52.04 27.44
CA PRO A 132 13.18 -50.68 27.35
C PRO A 132 13.79 -49.92 26.18
N PHE A 133 13.02 -49.00 25.61
CA PHE A 133 13.44 -48.11 24.54
C PHE A 133 12.71 -46.76 24.62
N ALA A 134 13.24 -45.77 23.92
CA ALA A 134 12.58 -44.49 23.70
C ALA A 134 12.54 -44.15 22.20
N LEU A 135 11.44 -43.54 21.76
CA LEU A 135 11.29 -42.98 20.41
C LEU A 135 11.57 -41.48 20.48
N LEU A 136 12.53 -41.02 19.69
CA LEU A 136 12.92 -39.63 19.56
C LEU A 136 12.48 -39.11 18.20
N HIS A 137 11.94 -37.89 18.17
CA HIS A 137 11.55 -37.10 17.00
C HIS A 137 10.45 -37.68 16.10
N ALA A 138 10.21 -38.99 16.12
CA ALA A 138 9.13 -39.65 15.37
C ALA A 138 7.83 -39.75 16.18
N ALA A 139 6.71 -39.34 15.58
CA ALA A 139 5.40 -39.59 16.15
C ALA A 139 5.13 -41.10 16.24
N THR A 140 4.55 -41.56 17.35
CA THR A 140 4.26 -42.98 17.56
C THR A 140 3.18 -43.46 16.60
N ASP A 141 3.48 -44.49 15.81
CA ASP A 141 2.52 -45.19 14.96
C ASP A 141 2.46 -46.68 15.33
N PRO A 142 1.28 -47.27 15.59
CA PRO A 142 1.13 -48.70 15.78
C PRO A 142 1.75 -49.56 14.67
N SER A 143 1.83 -49.05 13.44
CA SER A 143 2.44 -49.74 12.30
C SER A 143 3.92 -50.09 12.51
N PHE A 144 4.63 -49.33 13.35
CA PHE A 144 6.05 -49.58 13.66
C PHE A 144 6.28 -50.95 14.31
N PHE A 145 5.29 -51.44 15.05
CA PHE A 145 5.35 -52.67 15.83
C PHE A 145 4.75 -53.87 15.09
N LEU A 146 4.34 -53.70 13.84
CA LEU A 146 3.77 -54.75 12.99
C LEU A 146 4.58 -54.87 11.70
N ASP A 147 4.74 -56.10 11.23
CA ASP A 147 5.37 -56.37 9.95
C ASP A 147 4.40 -56.06 8.80
N PRO A 148 4.73 -55.14 7.87
CA PRO A 148 3.80 -54.70 6.83
C PRO A 148 3.32 -55.83 5.90
N ASP A 149 4.16 -56.83 5.65
CA ASP A 149 3.85 -57.92 4.72
C ASP A 149 3.12 -59.09 5.40
N SER A 150 3.50 -59.44 6.63
CA SER A 150 2.93 -60.59 7.34
C SER A 150 1.90 -60.24 8.41
N MET A 151 1.75 -58.95 8.74
CA MET A 151 0.96 -58.45 9.88
C MET A 151 1.32 -59.10 11.23
N LEU A 152 2.49 -59.75 11.30
CA LEU A 152 3.02 -60.33 12.52
C LEU A 152 3.64 -59.25 13.41
N VAL A 153 3.69 -59.50 14.71
CA VAL A 153 4.33 -58.59 15.66
C VAL A 153 5.82 -58.48 15.36
N ALA A 154 6.34 -57.24 15.29
CA ALA A 154 7.75 -56.95 15.09
C ALA A 154 8.61 -57.74 16.09
N SER A 155 9.64 -58.40 15.60
CA SER A 155 10.36 -59.41 16.36
C SER A 155 11.42 -58.81 17.28
N ASP A 156 12.07 -57.72 16.86
CA ASP A 156 13.18 -57.10 17.57
C ASP A 156 13.22 -55.55 17.48
N LEU A 157 14.13 -54.93 18.23
CA LEU A 157 14.33 -53.47 18.23
C LEU A 157 15.03 -52.98 16.95
N ARG A 158 15.73 -53.85 16.22
CA ARG A 158 16.42 -53.50 14.97
C ARG A 158 15.42 -53.24 13.85
N GLU A 159 14.39 -54.08 13.74
CA GLU A 159 13.26 -53.89 12.84
C GLU A 159 12.51 -52.60 13.17
N LEU A 160 12.25 -52.34 14.45
CA LEU A 160 11.64 -51.10 14.90
C LEU A 160 12.45 -49.88 14.43
N ARG A 161 13.77 -49.89 14.62
CA ARG A 161 14.66 -48.80 14.19
C ARG A 161 14.61 -48.57 12.69
N ARG A 162 14.61 -49.65 11.89
CA ARG A 162 14.49 -49.55 10.43
C ARG A 162 13.15 -48.91 10.02
N ARG A 163 12.05 -49.33 10.64
CA ARG A 163 10.70 -48.83 10.32
C ARG A 163 10.50 -47.37 10.70
N VAL A 164 11.00 -46.96 11.86
CA VAL A 164 10.96 -45.56 12.30
C VAL A 164 11.71 -44.66 11.32
N VAL A 165 12.94 -45.04 10.92
CA VAL A 165 13.75 -44.25 9.96
C VAL A 165 13.11 -44.18 8.56
N VAL A 166 12.44 -45.25 8.12
CA VAL A 166 11.74 -45.27 6.82
C VAL A 166 10.52 -44.34 6.83
N THR A 167 9.81 -44.23 7.95
CA THR A 167 8.58 -43.42 8.05
C THR A 167 8.89 -41.97 8.37
N ASP A 168 9.91 -41.71 9.18
CA ASP A 168 10.37 -40.38 9.57
C ASP A 168 11.90 -40.33 9.54
N MET A 169 12.45 -39.55 8.61
CA MET A 169 13.90 -39.40 8.45
C MET A 169 14.61 -38.83 9.68
N ALA A 170 13.91 -38.05 10.52
CA ALA A 170 14.45 -37.51 11.76
C ALA A 170 14.27 -38.48 12.94
N GLY A 171 13.45 -39.53 12.78
CA GLY A 171 13.08 -40.50 13.80
C GLY A 171 14.26 -41.34 14.27
N GLN A 172 14.40 -41.49 15.59
CA GLN A 172 15.44 -42.33 16.19
C GLN A 172 14.85 -43.23 17.29
N VAL A 173 15.38 -44.45 17.37
CA VAL A 173 15.09 -45.38 18.47
C VAL A 173 16.32 -45.45 19.37
N LEU A 174 16.14 -45.08 20.64
CA LEU A 174 17.17 -45.18 21.66
C LEU A 174 16.92 -46.45 22.48
N GLU A 175 17.87 -47.38 22.42
CA GLU A 175 17.86 -48.63 23.18
C GLU A 175 18.76 -48.47 24.42
N PHE A 176 18.40 -49.13 25.53
CA PHE A 176 19.16 -49.05 26.77
C PHE A 176 19.80 -50.40 27.10
N ALA A 177 21.11 -50.42 27.27
CA ALA A 177 21.84 -51.64 27.62
C ALA A 177 21.61 -52.03 29.09
N LYS A 178 21.43 -51.03 29.96
CA LYS A 178 21.13 -51.24 31.38
C LYS A 178 19.84 -50.56 31.76
N LEU A 179 19.09 -51.20 32.64
CA LEU A 179 17.85 -50.66 33.19
C LEU A 179 18.06 -49.34 33.96
N ASP A 180 19.21 -49.14 34.60
CA ASP A 180 19.48 -47.90 35.33
C ASP A 180 19.69 -46.71 34.37
N GLU A 181 20.22 -46.95 33.17
CA GLU A 181 20.35 -45.93 32.12
C GLU A 181 18.98 -45.49 31.62
N TYR A 182 18.05 -46.43 31.46
CA TYR A 182 16.66 -46.11 31.10
C TYR A 182 15.98 -45.25 32.17
N HIS A 183 16.10 -45.62 33.46
CA HIS A 183 15.51 -44.83 34.54
C HIS A 183 16.17 -43.47 34.74
N GLU A 184 17.49 -43.39 34.53
CA GLU A 184 18.21 -42.13 34.53
C GLU A 184 17.73 -41.23 33.39
N PHE A 185 17.54 -41.79 32.19
CA PHE A 185 16.96 -41.09 31.05
C PHE A 185 15.55 -40.58 31.36
N LEU A 186 14.64 -41.42 31.87
CA LEU A 186 13.28 -40.99 32.24
C LEU A 186 13.28 -39.82 33.22
N HIS A 187 14.18 -39.84 34.21
CA HIS A 187 14.29 -38.78 35.20
C HIS A 187 14.95 -37.51 34.65
N ARG A 188 16.02 -37.65 33.86
CA ARG A 188 16.80 -36.54 33.30
C ARG A 188 15.99 -35.75 32.26
N GLU A 189 15.26 -36.45 31.41
CA GLU A 189 14.38 -35.84 30.40
C GLU A 189 13.04 -35.35 30.99
N GLY A 190 12.85 -35.44 32.32
CA GLY A 190 11.64 -34.96 32.99
C GLY A 190 10.37 -35.74 32.66
N ILE A 191 10.49 -36.96 32.11
CA ILE A 191 9.37 -37.84 31.75
C ILE A 191 8.80 -38.49 33.02
N PHE A 192 9.66 -38.86 33.97
CA PHE A 192 9.26 -39.48 35.22
C PHE A 192 9.89 -38.79 36.44
N PRO A 193 9.08 -38.34 37.42
CA PRO A 193 9.56 -37.46 38.49
C PRO A 193 10.35 -38.18 39.60
N ILE A 194 10.35 -39.52 39.63
CA ILE A 194 11.02 -40.29 40.68
C ILE A 194 12.29 -40.91 40.12
N ALA A 195 13.42 -40.69 40.80
CA ALA A 195 14.73 -41.23 40.45
C ALA A 195 14.81 -42.76 40.71
N LEU A 196 14.18 -43.56 39.84
CA LEU A 196 14.08 -45.02 39.99
C LEU A 196 15.43 -45.75 39.92
N MET A 197 16.47 -45.14 39.34
CA MET A 197 17.83 -45.68 39.33
C MET A 197 18.46 -45.75 40.73
N GLN A 198 17.93 -45.03 41.72
CA GLN A 198 18.43 -45.10 43.09
C GLN A 198 18.02 -46.41 43.78
N GLN A 199 18.90 -46.91 44.64
CA GLN A 199 18.70 -48.16 45.37
C GLN A 199 17.41 -48.11 46.21
N GLY A 200 16.53 -49.11 46.04
CA GLY A 200 15.27 -49.23 46.78
C GLY A 200 14.08 -48.47 46.18
N MET A 201 14.31 -47.49 45.29
CA MET A 201 13.23 -46.65 44.75
C MET A 201 12.25 -47.42 43.86
N LYS A 202 12.72 -48.41 43.10
CA LYS A 202 11.86 -49.32 42.30
C LYS A 202 10.86 -50.08 43.19
N LYS A 203 11.33 -50.58 44.33
CA LYS A 203 10.51 -51.30 45.32
C LYS A 203 9.49 -50.36 45.97
N LEU A 204 9.93 -49.15 46.30
CA LEU A 204 9.10 -48.13 46.93
C LEU A 204 7.99 -47.65 45.98
N TYR A 205 8.32 -47.36 44.72
CA TYR A 205 7.33 -47.00 43.70
C TYR A 205 6.36 -48.15 43.42
N SER A 206 6.85 -49.38 43.30
CA SER A 206 6.00 -50.57 43.17
C SER A 206 5.00 -50.72 44.33
N GLY A 207 5.44 -50.40 45.55
CA GLY A 207 4.57 -50.34 46.73
C GLY A 207 3.54 -49.22 46.68
N LEU A 208 3.89 -48.04 46.15
CA LEU A 208 2.95 -46.94 45.93
C LEU A 208 1.93 -47.27 44.84
N TRP A 209 2.36 -47.85 43.72
CA TRP A 209 1.45 -48.30 42.67
C TRP A 209 0.38 -49.24 43.20
N ARG A 210 0.76 -50.09 44.18
CA ARG A 210 -0.18 -50.96 44.89
C ARG A 210 -1.27 -50.22 45.66
N GLN A 211 -0.98 -49.01 46.15
CA GLN A 211 -1.90 -48.21 46.94
C GLN A 211 -3.01 -47.56 46.10
N ILE A 212 -2.80 -47.41 44.77
CA ILE A 212 -3.80 -46.82 43.86
C ILE A 212 -5.12 -47.59 43.94
N THR A 213 -5.05 -48.91 44.10
CA THR A 213 -6.23 -49.77 44.24
C THR A 213 -6.43 -50.31 45.66
N GLN A 214 -5.37 -50.38 46.48
CA GLN A 214 -5.43 -50.89 47.86
C GLN A 214 -4.72 -49.95 48.84
N PRO A 215 -5.37 -48.88 49.32
CA PRO A 215 -4.71 -47.87 50.14
C PRO A 215 -4.23 -48.46 51.48
N ARG A 216 -2.91 -48.46 51.68
CA ARG A 216 -2.25 -48.78 52.96
C ARG A 216 -1.53 -47.53 53.47
N LEU A 217 -2.11 -46.88 54.47
CA LEU A 217 -1.62 -45.61 55.02
C LEU A 217 -0.15 -45.65 55.47
N GLY A 218 0.32 -46.78 56.01
CA GLY A 218 1.72 -46.93 56.46
C GLY A 218 2.75 -46.90 55.32
N ASP A 219 2.43 -47.52 54.20
CA ASP A 219 3.32 -47.54 53.03
C ASP A 219 3.34 -46.16 52.34
N LEU A 220 2.21 -45.44 52.34
CA LEU A 220 2.13 -44.05 51.85
C LEU A 220 2.97 -43.11 52.72
N GLN A 221 2.85 -43.22 54.04
CA GLN A 221 3.64 -42.42 54.98
C GLN A 221 5.14 -42.67 54.81
N LYS A 222 5.54 -43.93 54.59
CA LYS A 222 6.94 -44.28 54.32
C LYS A 222 7.42 -43.68 53.00
N PHE A 223 6.62 -43.80 51.94
CA PHE A 223 6.90 -43.19 50.63
C PHE A 223 7.07 -41.67 50.74
N LEU A 224 6.10 -40.97 51.35
CA LEU A 224 6.13 -39.53 51.51
C LEU A 224 7.30 -39.08 52.38
N ARG A 225 7.65 -39.82 53.43
CA ARG A 225 8.83 -39.55 54.25
C ARG A 225 10.12 -39.70 53.45
N GLU A 226 10.26 -40.75 52.65
CA GLU A 226 11.48 -40.96 51.85
C GLU A 226 11.61 -39.96 50.68
N MET A 227 10.49 -39.55 50.07
CA MET A 227 10.47 -38.58 48.94
C MET A 227 10.55 -37.12 49.38
N LEU A 228 9.83 -36.72 50.44
CA LEU A 228 9.75 -35.33 50.91
C LEU A 228 10.80 -35.01 51.97
N CYS A 229 11.26 -36.03 52.71
CA CYS A 229 12.26 -35.89 53.76
C CYS A 229 13.49 -36.73 53.42
N THR A 230 14.13 -36.45 52.27
CA THR A 230 15.40 -37.10 51.90
C THR A 230 16.39 -36.92 53.04
N ALA A 231 16.73 -38.02 53.74
CA ALA A 231 17.72 -37.97 54.81
C ALA A 231 19.04 -37.45 54.20
N PRO A 232 19.66 -36.39 54.77
CA PRO A 232 20.95 -35.93 54.27
C PRO A 232 21.94 -37.08 54.43
N ARG A 233 22.49 -37.56 53.31
CA ARG A 233 23.39 -38.74 53.28
C ARG A 233 24.67 -38.55 54.11
N LYS A 234 24.95 -37.35 54.63
CA LYS A 234 26.02 -37.03 55.59
C LYS A 234 25.53 -35.97 56.57
N LYS A 235 25.96 -36.03 57.84
CA LYS A 235 25.87 -34.90 58.78
C LYS A 235 26.61 -33.72 58.14
N MET A 236 25.86 -32.75 57.60
CA MET A 236 26.45 -31.54 57.02
C MET A 236 27.01 -30.67 58.14
N GLY A 237 28.30 -30.35 58.06
CA GLY A 237 28.92 -29.35 58.93
C GLY A 237 28.48 -27.93 58.52
N PHE A 238 28.58 -26.97 59.44
CA PHE A 238 28.22 -25.56 59.21
C PHE A 238 28.85 -24.98 57.93
N ASN A 239 30.10 -25.32 57.62
CA ASN A 239 30.79 -24.85 56.42
C ASN A 239 30.14 -25.33 55.10
N GLN A 240 29.57 -26.55 55.08
CA GLN A 240 28.85 -27.06 53.91
C GLN A 240 27.47 -26.40 53.77
N VAL A 241 26.83 -26.05 54.90
CA VAL A 241 25.58 -25.28 54.89
C VAL A 241 25.83 -23.87 54.37
N GLU A 242 26.89 -23.20 54.80
CA GLU A 242 27.28 -21.89 54.23
C GLU A 242 27.59 -21.99 52.74
N GLN A 243 28.29 -23.03 52.31
CA GLN A 243 28.58 -23.25 50.90
C GLN A 243 27.31 -23.46 50.08
N LEU A 244 26.37 -24.29 50.57
CA LEU A 244 25.07 -24.50 49.94
C LEU A 244 24.19 -23.25 49.96
N MET A 245 24.27 -22.41 50.99
CA MET A 245 23.58 -21.11 51.01
C MET A 245 24.17 -20.15 49.97
N ARG A 246 25.50 -20.13 49.78
CA ARG A 246 26.14 -19.35 48.72
C ARG A 246 25.79 -19.88 47.34
N GLU A 247 25.80 -21.20 47.16
CA GLU A 247 25.39 -21.85 45.90
C GLU A 247 23.92 -21.58 45.60
N ARG A 248 23.03 -21.69 46.59
CA ARG A 248 21.62 -21.32 46.46
C ARG A 248 21.46 -19.86 46.05
N LYS A 249 22.19 -18.93 46.68
CA LYS A 249 22.13 -17.50 46.34
C LYS A 249 22.64 -17.25 44.90
N ASN A 250 23.68 -17.96 44.47
CA ASN A 250 24.16 -17.93 43.08
C ASN A 250 23.13 -18.51 42.10
N VAL A 251 22.45 -19.59 42.47
CA VAL A 251 21.39 -20.20 41.64
C VAL A 251 20.20 -19.26 41.55
N GLU A 252 19.76 -18.64 42.65
CA GLU A 252 18.69 -17.64 42.68
C GLU A 252 19.03 -16.44 41.77
N GLN A 253 20.25 -15.90 41.86
CA GLN A 253 20.72 -14.84 40.96
C GLN A 253 20.76 -15.26 39.49
N ARG A 254 21.22 -16.49 39.19
CA ARG A 254 21.19 -17.02 37.82
C ARG A 254 19.76 -17.20 37.31
N LEU A 255 18.84 -17.60 38.18
CA LEU A 255 17.44 -17.81 37.84
C LEU A 255 16.76 -16.47 37.54
N GLU A 256 17.04 -15.42 38.32
CA GLU A 256 16.61 -14.04 38.02
C GLU A 256 17.16 -13.56 36.67
N LEU A 257 18.44 -13.77 36.38
CA LEU A 257 19.04 -13.41 35.10
C LEU A 257 18.39 -14.17 33.92
N LEU A 258 18.09 -15.47 34.09
CA LEU A 258 17.40 -16.27 33.08
C LEU A 258 15.95 -15.80 32.86
N LEU A 259 15.25 -15.40 33.91
CA LEU A 259 13.91 -14.82 33.79
C LEU A 259 13.94 -13.48 33.06
N MET A 260 14.92 -12.61 33.37
CA MET A 260 15.14 -11.36 32.65
C MET A 260 15.47 -11.59 31.17
N PHE A 261 16.35 -12.56 30.89
CA PHE A 261 16.70 -12.95 29.51
C PHE A 261 15.50 -13.49 28.75
N LYS A 262 14.65 -14.30 29.41
CA LYS A 262 13.42 -14.80 28.80
C LYS A 262 12.46 -13.66 28.48
N SER A 263 12.25 -12.71 29.40
CA SER A 263 11.43 -11.52 29.16
C SER A 263 11.93 -10.72 27.96
N THR A 264 13.24 -10.45 27.89
CA THR A 264 13.83 -9.70 26.77
C THR A 264 13.75 -10.47 25.46
N ARG A 265 13.94 -11.79 25.49
CA ARG A 265 13.76 -12.64 24.30
C ARG A 265 12.31 -12.59 23.80
N ASP A 266 11.33 -12.71 24.70
CA ASP A 266 9.92 -12.71 24.34
C ASP A 266 9.49 -11.32 23.81
N GLU A 267 10.02 -10.22 24.37
CA GLU A 267 9.87 -8.85 23.82
C GLU A 267 10.48 -8.71 22.42
N LEU A 268 11.70 -9.20 22.21
CA LEU A 268 12.37 -9.17 20.91
C LEU A 268 11.61 -10.01 19.88
N GLN A 269 11.09 -11.18 20.28
CA GLN A 269 10.29 -12.02 19.41
C GLN A 269 8.99 -11.31 19.00
N GLY A 270 8.30 -10.65 19.94
CA GLY A 270 7.14 -9.82 19.64
C GLY A 270 7.45 -8.66 18.69
N LEU A 271 8.60 -7.99 18.86
CA LEU A 271 9.06 -6.96 17.93
C LEU A 271 9.36 -7.53 16.54
N CYS A 272 9.99 -8.70 16.44
CA CYS A 272 10.25 -9.37 15.17
C CYS A 272 8.95 -9.74 14.44
N GLU A 273 7.95 -10.26 15.15
CA GLU A 273 6.64 -10.60 14.60
C GLU A 273 5.90 -9.35 14.08
N GLN A 274 5.90 -8.27 14.87
CA GLN A 274 5.34 -6.97 14.45
C GLN A 274 6.05 -6.43 13.20
N TYR A 275 7.38 -6.47 13.17
CA TYR A 275 8.15 -6.00 12.02
C TYR A 275 7.92 -6.86 10.78
N ALA A 276 7.81 -8.17 10.94
CA ALA A 276 7.48 -9.09 9.87
C ALA A 276 6.06 -8.82 9.33
N GLN A 277 5.09 -8.54 10.20
CA GLN A 277 3.72 -8.21 9.81
C GLN A 277 3.64 -6.86 9.08
N GLN A 278 4.33 -5.83 9.57
CA GLN A 278 4.45 -4.53 8.90
C GLN A 278 5.15 -4.65 7.53
N ARG A 279 6.20 -5.47 7.45
CA ARG A 279 6.89 -5.73 6.18
C ARG A 279 5.98 -6.45 5.19
N ARG A 280 5.21 -7.45 5.64
CA ARG A 280 4.23 -8.15 4.79
C ARG A 280 3.11 -7.23 4.32
N SER A 281 2.58 -6.37 5.18
CA SER A 281 1.52 -5.42 4.80
C SER A 281 2.04 -4.39 3.79
N ALA A 282 3.24 -3.83 4.00
CA ALA A 282 3.87 -2.89 3.08
C ALA A 282 4.18 -3.53 1.72
N LEU A 283 4.75 -4.75 1.71
CA LEU A 283 5.02 -5.49 0.47
C LEU A 283 3.73 -5.90 -0.25
N GLY A 284 2.70 -6.30 0.48
CA GLY A 284 1.38 -6.64 -0.06
C GLY A 284 0.70 -5.44 -0.74
N LEU A 285 0.73 -4.27 -0.10
CA LEU A 285 0.22 -3.02 -0.67
C LEU A 285 0.99 -2.63 -1.94
N ALA A 286 2.32 -2.70 -1.90
CA ALA A 286 3.16 -2.41 -3.06
C ALA A 286 2.87 -3.37 -4.24
N ALA A 287 2.70 -4.67 -3.96
CA ALA A 287 2.34 -5.66 -4.97
C ALA A 287 0.96 -5.37 -5.59
N ALA A 288 -0.03 -5.00 -4.78
CA ALA A 288 -1.37 -4.67 -5.25
C ALA A 288 -1.38 -3.43 -6.17
N LEU A 289 -0.66 -2.36 -5.79
CA LEU A 289 -0.52 -1.16 -6.62
C LEU A 289 0.17 -1.46 -7.95
N HIS A 290 1.22 -2.29 -7.94
CA HIS A 290 1.91 -2.70 -9.15
C HIS A 290 1.06 -3.62 -10.04
N ALA A 291 0.28 -4.54 -9.47
CA ALA A 291 -0.63 -5.40 -10.22
C ALA A 291 -1.69 -4.59 -10.96
N ARG A 292 -2.24 -3.54 -10.31
CA ARG A 292 -3.16 -2.59 -10.93
C ARG A 292 -2.51 -1.83 -12.09
N ALA A 293 -1.32 -1.27 -11.87
CA ALA A 293 -0.59 -0.56 -12.93
C ALA A 293 -0.27 -1.48 -14.13
N PHE A 294 0.05 -2.76 -13.87
CA PHE A 294 0.27 -3.76 -14.91
C PHE A 294 -1.00 -4.07 -15.71
N GLN A 295 -2.15 -4.21 -15.05
CA GLN A 295 -3.42 -4.39 -15.73
C GLN A 295 -3.79 -3.17 -16.59
N GLU A 296 -3.62 -1.96 -16.07
CA GLU A 296 -3.86 -0.72 -16.83
C GLU A 296 -2.93 -0.62 -18.06
N ALA A 297 -1.66 -0.99 -17.92
CA ALA A 297 -0.72 -1.04 -19.05
C ALA A 297 -1.12 -2.11 -20.08
N ARG A 298 -1.59 -3.29 -19.64
CA ARG A 298 -2.09 -4.34 -20.53
C ARG A 298 -3.29 -3.89 -21.35
N LEU A 299 -4.26 -3.22 -20.72
CA LEU A 299 -5.43 -2.69 -21.42
C LEU A 299 -5.03 -1.64 -22.46
N LYS A 300 -4.14 -0.71 -22.11
CA LYS A 300 -3.63 0.30 -23.06
C LYS A 300 -2.90 -0.33 -24.26
N ILE A 301 -2.16 -1.42 -24.04
CA ILE A 301 -1.51 -2.17 -25.14
C ILE A 301 -2.54 -2.87 -26.03
N ALA A 302 -3.61 -3.43 -25.45
CA ALA A 302 -4.68 -4.05 -26.21
C ALA A 302 -5.40 -3.03 -27.10
N ASP A 303 -5.80 -1.88 -26.54
CA ASP A 303 -6.42 -0.78 -27.29
C ASP A 303 -5.52 -0.26 -28.41
N ALA A 304 -4.21 -0.14 -28.15
CA ALA A 304 -3.24 0.28 -29.15
C ALA A 304 -3.15 -0.73 -30.31
N LYS A 305 -3.18 -2.04 -30.01
CA LYS A 305 -3.15 -3.10 -31.04
C LYS A 305 -4.39 -3.10 -31.91
N GLU A 306 -5.58 -2.90 -31.34
CA GLU A 306 -6.82 -2.78 -32.11
C GLU A 306 -6.79 -1.55 -33.03
N ARG A 307 -6.29 -0.42 -32.55
CA ARG A 307 -6.12 0.79 -33.37
C ARG A 307 -5.13 0.58 -34.50
N THR A 308 -3.99 -0.10 -34.25
CA THR A 308 -3.04 -0.41 -35.33
C THR A 308 -3.64 -1.34 -36.37
N ALA A 309 -4.42 -2.35 -35.95
CA ALA A 309 -5.10 -3.25 -36.88
C ALA A 309 -6.16 -2.51 -37.73
N ALA A 310 -6.91 -1.58 -37.13
CA ALA A 310 -7.87 -0.75 -37.85
C ALA A 310 -7.17 0.20 -38.86
N LEU A 311 -6.02 0.76 -38.50
CA LEU A 311 -5.21 1.60 -39.39
C LEU A 311 -4.59 0.78 -40.54
N GLU A 312 -4.10 -0.43 -40.27
CA GLU A 312 -3.60 -1.34 -41.32
C GLU A 312 -4.70 -1.75 -42.30
N ALA A 313 -5.90 -2.08 -41.80
CA ALA A 313 -7.05 -2.38 -42.64
C ALA A 313 -7.41 -1.19 -43.56
N ARG A 314 -7.41 0.03 -43.00
CA ARG A 314 -7.70 1.25 -43.77
C ARG A 314 -6.60 1.61 -44.77
N LYS A 315 -5.32 1.36 -44.43
CA LYS A 315 -4.20 1.49 -45.37
C LYS A 315 -4.38 0.54 -46.55
N ASN A 316 -4.76 -0.71 -46.29
CA ASN A 316 -4.99 -1.70 -47.34
C ASN A 316 -6.16 -1.29 -48.25
N GLU A 317 -7.26 -0.80 -47.69
CA GLU A 317 -8.40 -0.27 -48.44
C GLU A 317 -8.00 0.92 -49.34
N LEU A 318 -7.26 1.89 -48.80
CA LEU A 318 -6.78 3.03 -49.57
C LEU A 318 -5.78 2.62 -50.67
N SER A 319 -4.90 1.67 -50.40
CA SER A 319 -3.96 1.15 -51.40
C SER A 319 -4.68 0.42 -52.55
N ALA A 320 -5.77 -0.29 -52.26
CA ALA A 320 -6.61 -0.90 -53.29
C ALA A 320 -7.28 0.18 -54.15
N ARG A 321 -7.73 1.28 -53.53
CA ARG A 321 -8.37 2.40 -54.22
C ARG A 321 -7.38 3.22 -55.06
N GLU A 322 -6.14 3.36 -54.60
CA GLU A 322 -5.07 3.98 -55.37
C GLU A 322 -4.69 3.14 -56.60
N GLN A 323 -4.65 1.81 -56.46
CA GLN A 323 -4.45 0.91 -57.60
C GLN A 323 -5.60 0.98 -58.60
N GLU A 324 -6.85 1.10 -58.13
CA GLU A 324 -8.02 1.29 -58.99
C GLU A 324 -7.96 2.62 -59.74
N LEU A 325 -7.67 3.73 -59.04
CA LEU A 325 -7.50 5.04 -59.66
C LEU A 325 -6.33 5.07 -60.66
N SER A 326 -5.21 4.42 -60.35
CA SER A 326 -4.07 4.33 -61.25
C SER A 326 -4.43 3.58 -62.54
N ARG A 327 -5.25 2.52 -62.45
CA ARG A 327 -5.79 1.83 -63.64
C ARG A 327 -6.68 2.76 -64.44
N THR A 328 -7.59 3.50 -63.81
CA THR A 328 -8.46 4.44 -64.52
C THR A 328 -7.68 5.57 -65.19
N ILE A 329 -6.60 6.06 -64.59
CA ILE A 329 -5.72 7.07 -65.20
C ILE A 329 -5.02 6.48 -66.43
N ALA A 330 -4.48 5.26 -66.34
CA ALA A 330 -3.85 4.60 -67.48
C ALA A 330 -4.84 4.38 -68.64
N ASP A 331 -6.09 4.01 -68.33
CA ASP A 331 -7.16 3.87 -69.33
C ASP A 331 -7.47 5.22 -70.02
N LEU A 332 -7.59 6.30 -69.24
CA LEU A 332 -7.84 7.65 -69.76
C LEU A 332 -6.65 8.20 -70.55
N GLU A 333 -5.42 7.90 -70.16
CA GLU A 333 -4.21 8.23 -70.92
C GLU A 333 -4.19 7.52 -72.27
N HIS A 334 -4.54 6.24 -72.29
CA HIS A 334 -4.67 5.46 -73.53
C HIS A 334 -5.78 6.01 -74.45
N GLU A 335 -6.91 6.44 -73.89
CA GLU A 335 -7.97 7.14 -74.65
C GLU A 335 -7.50 8.48 -75.21
N ARG A 336 -6.75 9.26 -74.41
CA ARG A 336 -6.17 10.53 -74.84
C ARG A 336 -5.18 10.34 -75.99
N GLU A 337 -4.32 9.33 -75.92
CA GLU A 337 -3.38 9.00 -77.01
C GLU A 337 -4.11 8.60 -78.30
N LYS A 338 -5.20 7.82 -78.21
CA LYS A 338 -6.07 7.52 -79.36
C LYS A 338 -6.67 8.78 -79.97
N LEU A 339 -7.12 9.74 -79.15
CA LEU A 339 -7.70 10.99 -79.62
C LEU A 339 -6.65 11.92 -80.25
N LEU A 340 -5.43 11.98 -79.68
CA LEU A 340 -4.31 12.72 -80.25
C LEU A 340 -3.85 12.13 -81.60
N GLY A 341 -3.86 10.80 -81.73
CA GLY A 341 -3.61 10.11 -83.01
C GLY A 341 -4.64 10.48 -84.09
N ARG A 342 -5.94 10.54 -83.72
CA ARG A 342 -6.99 11.00 -84.64
C ARG A 342 -6.83 12.48 -85.01
N GLN A 343 -6.37 13.31 -84.08
CA GLN A 343 -6.15 14.74 -84.32
C GLN A 343 -4.97 14.97 -85.29
N SER A 344 -3.88 14.20 -85.19
CA SER A 344 -2.73 14.31 -86.10
C SER A 344 -3.07 13.85 -87.53
N GLU A 345 -3.90 12.81 -87.68
CA GLU A 345 -4.46 12.38 -88.98
C GLU A 345 -5.36 13.44 -89.64
N LEU A 346 -6.18 14.14 -88.83
CA LEU A 346 -7.01 15.24 -89.33
C LEU A 346 -6.16 16.46 -89.74
N HIS A 347 -5.10 16.77 -89.00
CA HIS A 347 -4.18 17.85 -89.36
C HIS A 347 -3.40 17.56 -90.65
N THR A 348 -3.00 16.31 -90.90
CA THR A 348 -2.36 15.92 -92.17
C THR A 348 -3.31 16.06 -93.35
N ARG A 349 -4.58 15.64 -93.20
CA ARG A 349 -5.62 15.85 -94.24
C ARG A 349 -5.88 17.34 -94.52
N LEU A 350 -5.88 18.18 -93.48
CA LEU A 350 -6.13 19.61 -93.62
C LEU A 350 -4.94 20.34 -94.26
N ARG A 351 -3.70 19.89 -94.01
CA ARG A 351 -2.49 20.39 -94.67
C ARG A 351 -2.50 20.10 -96.18
N HIS A 352 -2.81 18.87 -96.59
CA HIS A 352 -2.92 18.52 -98.01
C HIS A 352 -4.02 19.31 -98.75
N HIS A 353 -5.11 19.66 -98.06
CA HIS A 353 -6.16 20.51 -98.64
C HIS A 353 -5.71 21.97 -98.82
N ARG A 354 -4.90 22.51 -97.88
CA ARG A 354 -4.35 23.88 -98.00
C ARG A 354 -3.32 23.99 -99.12
N GLU A 355 -2.45 23.00 -99.28
CA GLU A 355 -1.46 22.93 -100.36
C GLU A 355 -2.13 22.85 -101.76
N TYR A 356 -3.32 22.24 -101.88
CA TYR A 356 -4.14 22.23 -103.09
C TYR A 356 -4.79 23.60 -103.42
N VAL A 357 -5.24 24.34 -102.40
CA VAL A 357 -5.92 25.65 -102.58
C VAL A 357 -4.92 26.78 -102.88
N GLU A 358 -3.70 26.72 -102.35
CA GLU A 358 -2.63 27.69 -102.64
C GLU A 358 -2.08 27.53 -104.07
N ALA A 359 -2.01 26.30 -104.60
CA ALA A 359 -1.64 26.03 -105.99
C ALA A 359 -2.62 26.65 -107.01
N CYS A 360 -3.91 26.76 -106.68
CA CYS A 360 -4.93 27.39 -107.54
C CYS A 360 -4.94 28.92 -107.47
N ARG A 361 -4.47 29.54 -106.38
CA ARG A 361 -4.51 31.02 -106.19
C ARG A 361 -3.32 31.76 -106.78
N ILE A 362 -2.17 31.09 -106.93
CA ILE A 362 -0.95 31.70 -107.49
C ILE A 362 -1.05 31.89 -109.03
N MET A 363 -2.00 31.23 -109.71
CA MET A 363 -2.23 31.41 -111.16
C MET A 363 -3.05 32.66 -111.54
N ASP A 364 -3.80 33.29 -110.62
CA ASP A 364 -4.82 34.30 -110.99
C ASP A 364 -4.45 35.77 -110.65
N THR A 365 -3.43 36.06 -109.83
CA THR A 365 -3.26 37.40 -109.24
C THR A 365 -1.96 38.15 -109.57
N ALA A 366 -1.20 37.74 -110.58
CA ALA A 366 0.02 38.45 -111.00
C ALA A 366 -0.19 39.49 -112.12
N GLY A 367 -1.42 39.80 -112.52
CA GLY A 367 -1.70 40.58 -113.75
C GLY A 367 -2.48 41.89 -113.61
N ARG A 368 -2.72 42.44 -112.42
CA ARG A 368 -3.41 43.74 -112.25
C ARG A 368 -2.83 44.47 -111.03
N ASP A 369 -1.70 45.15 -111.22
CA ASP A 369 -1.64 46.62 -111.41
C ASP A 369 -2.19 47.35 -110.17
N LEU A 370 -1.40 47.99 -109.31
CA LEU A 370 -0.32 48.97 -109.55
C LEU A 370 -0.72 50.03 -110.59
N GLN A 371 -1.60 50.96 -110.18
CA GLN A 371 -1.72 52.32 -110.74
C GLN A 371 -2.62 53.18 -109.85
N GLY A 372 -2.09 54.26 -109.26
CA GLY A 372 -2.96 55.29 -108.66
C GLY A 372 -2.46 56.05 -107.41
N LEU A 373 -1.15 56.29 -107.24
CA LEU A 373 -0.65 57.12 -106.13
C LEU A 373 0.32 58.18 -106.63
N GLU A 374 -0.21 59.32 -107.07
CA GLU A 374 0.64 60.45 -107.50
C GLU A 374 0.10 61.89 -107.28
N PRO A 375 -1.08 62.18 -106.68
CA PRO A 375 -1.41 63.58 -106.35
C PRO A 375 -1.73 63.89 -104.86
N ASP A 376 -1.43 63.02 -103.89
CA ASP A 376 -1.72 63.29 -102.47
C ASP A 376 -0.56 63.94 -101.67
N LEU A 377 0.60 64.19 -102.31
CA LEU A 377 1.84 64.67 -101.66
C LEU A 377 1.84 66.16 -101.27
N GLU A 378 0.87 66.96 -101.71
CA GLU A 378 0.77 68.39 -101.35
C GLU A 378 -0.24 68.66 -100.21
N ARG A 379 -1.21 67.75 -99.97
CA ARG A 379 -2.06 67.76 -98.76
C ARG A 379 -1.27 67.39 -97.50
N THR A 380 -0.25 66.55 -97.65
CA THR A 380 0.59 66.08 -96.54
C THR A 380 1.45 67.15 -95.85
N ARG A 381 1.58 68.37 -96.41
CA ARG A 381 2.38 69.45 -95.78
C ARG A 381 1.61 70.31 -94.77
N THR A 382 0.31 70.51 -94.96
CA THR A 382 -0.53 71.26 -93.99
C THR A 382 -1.10 70.34 -92.90
N GLU A 383 -1.25 69.05 -93.20
CA GLU A 383 -1.52 68.01 -92.18
C GLU A 383 -0.32 67.78 -91.26
N LEU A 384 0.91 68.08 -91.71
CA LEU A 384 2.15 67.90 -90.93
C LEU A 384 2.20 68.81 -89.68
N ASP A 385 1.75 70.06 -89.78
CA ASP A 385 1.81 71.03 -88.67
C ASP A 385 0.70 70.80 -87.63
N LEU A 386 -0.49 70.36 -88.07
CA LEU A 386 -1.56 69.86 -87.18
C LEU A 386 -1.17 68.51 -86.55
N ALA A 387 -0.44 67.66 -87.27
CA ALA A 387 0.11 66.41 -86.75
C ALA A 387 1.23 66.63 -85.72
N GLN A 388 2.02 67.69 -85.83
CA GLN A 388 3.05 68.02 -84.84
C GLN A 388 2.46 68.44 -83.48
N ARG A 389 1.38 69.21 -83.44
CA ARG A 389 0.66 69.53 -82.18
C ARG A 389 -0.05 68.31 -81.59
N ARG A 390 -0.66 67.47 -82.43
CA ARG A 390 -1.20 66.17 -82.00
C ARG A 390 -0.10 65.23 -81.50
N LYS A 391 1.10 65.29 -82.07
CA LYS A 391 2.25 64.49 -81.63
C LYS A 391 2.70 64.87 -80.21
N GLU A 392 2.69 66.14 -79.84
CA GLU A 392 3.02 66.59 -78.48
C GLU A 392 1.95 66.17 -77.45
N GLU A 393 0.66 66.31 -77.77
CA GLU A 393 -0.43 65.80 -76.92
C GLU A 393 -0.42 64.27 -76.81
N LEU A 394 -0.15 63.57 -77.91
CA LEU A 394 0.01 62.12 -77.92
C LEU A 394 1.27 61.70 -77.17
N GLN A 395 2.39 62.43 -77.23
CA GLN A 395 3.59 62.14 -76.43
C GLN A 395 3.34 62.36 -74.93
N ALA A 396 2.57 63.37 -74.54
CA ALA A 396 2.16 63.54 -73.14
C ALA A 396 1.30 62.37 -72.66
N ARG A 397 0.32 61.93 -73.47
CA ARG A 397 -0.52 60.75 -73.17
C ARG A 397 0.29 59.45 -73.18
N LEU A 398 1.25 59.31 -74.08
CA LEU A 398 2.12 58.13 -74.20
C LEU A 398 3.04 58.03 -72.98
N ASN A 399 3.61 59.14 -72.52
CA ASN A 399 4.38 59.20 -71.27
C ASN A 399 3.51 58.89 -70.03
N GLU A 400 2.24 59.31 -70.01
CA GLU A 400 1.33 58.99 -68.92
C GLU A 400 0.90 57.51 -68.94
N HIS A 401 0.66 56.94 -70.13
CA HIS A 401 0.42 55.51 -70.32
C HIS A 401 1.67 54.67 -70.01
N GLU A 402 2.88 55.13 -70.32
CA GLU A 402 4.13 54.46 -69.95
C GLU A 402 4.33 54.46 -68.43
N ARG A 403 4.03 55.56 -67.74
CA ARG A 403 4.04 55.60 -66.27
C ARG A 403 2.98 54.68 -65.65
N GLN A 404 1.80 54.60 -66.23
CA GLN A 404 0.76 53.65 -65.79
C GLN A 404 1.17 52.21 -66.06
N ARG A 405 1.78 51.94 -67.22
CA ARG A 405 2.32 50.63 -67.61
C ARG A 405 3.45 50.19 -66.69
N ALA A 406 4.41 51.05 -66.39
CA ALA A 406 5.48 50.76 -65.43
C ALA A 406 4.93 50.44 -64.02
N ARG A 407 3.92 51.19 -63.55
CA ARG A 407 3.24 50.91 -62.27
C ARG A 407 2.47 49.59 -62.30
N GLN A 408 1.87 49.23 -63.44
CA GLN A 408 1.18 47.95 -63.61
C GLN A 408 2.17 46.79 -63.70
N GLU A 409 3.28 46.94 -64.42
CA GLU A 409 4.37 45.96 -64.54
C GLU A 409 5.03 45.71 -63.18
N GLU A 410 5.28 46.75 -62.38
CA GLU A 410 5.81 46.59 -61.02
C GLU A 410 4.81 45.85 -60.10
N ARG A 411 3.50 46.16 -60.21
CA ARG A 411 2.45 45.42 -59.48
C ARG A 411 2.33 43.97 -59.94
N LEU A 412 2.47 43.72 -61.24
CA LEU A 412 2.46 42.38 -61.82
C LEU A 412 3.67 41.59 -61.33
N ALA A 413 4.87 42.19 -61.34
CA ALA A 413 6.10 41.59 -60.82
C ALA A 413 5.98 41.22 -59.33
N ARG A 414 5.42 42.11 -58.50
CA ARG A 414 5.16 41.82 -57.08
C ARG A 414 4.16 40.66 -56.92
N ARG A 415 3.05 40.67 -57.67
CA ARG A 415 2.06 39.58 -57.61
C ARG A 415 2.57 38.26 -58.17
N THR A 416 3.45 38.26 -59.17
CA THR A 416 4.07 37.03 -59.67
C THR A 416 5.04 36.44 -58.66
N GLU A 417 5.78 37.29 -57.94
CA GLU A 417 6.68 36.85 -56.88
C GLU A 417 5.90 36.33 -55.67
N GLU A 418 4.80 36.99 -55.29
CA GLU A 418 3.85 36.50 -54.28
C GLU A 418 3.22 35.18 -54.70
N ALA A 419 2.80 35.02 -55.96
CA ALA A 419 2.25 33.77 -56.49
C ALA A 419 3.29 32.64 -56.56
N ARG A 420 4.58 32.97 -56.77
CA ARG A 420 5.69 32.00 -56.68
C ARG A 420 5.87 31.52 -55.25
N ARG A 421 5.99 32.44 -54.30
CA ARG A 421 6.12 32.12 -52.87
C ARG A 421 4.91 31.35 -52.34
N TRP A 422 3.71 31.69 -52.81
CA TRP A 422 2.49 30.97 -52.46
C TRP A 422 2.49 29.53 -53.01
N ARG A 423 2.96 29.32 -54.24
CA ARG A 423 3.14 27.97 -54.81
C ARG A 423 4.20 27.15 -54.06
N GLU A 424 5.32 27.75 -53.68
CA GLU A 424 6.33 27.08 -52.84
C GLU A 424 5.76 26.72 -51.46
N TYR A 425 4.96 27.60 -50.87
CA TYR A 425 4.28 27.35 -49.60
C TYR A 425 3.26 26.21 -49.70
N LEU A 426 2.43 26.19 -50.75
CA LEU A 426 1.49 25.09 -51.03
C LEU A 426 2.23 23.77 -51.27
N GLY A 427 3.32 23.78 -52.04
CA GLY A 427 4.14 22.58 -52.27
C GLY A 427 4.70 22.00 -50.96
N ARG A 428 5.13 22.86 -50.03
CA ARG A 428 5.57 22.42 -48.69
C ARG A 428 4.45 21.86 -47.83
N ILE A 429 3.23 22.41 -47.95
CA ILE A 429 2.05 21.86 -47.28
C ILE A 429 1.73 20.49 -47.86
N GLU A 430 1.63 20.34 -49.18
CA GLU A 430 1.36 19.06 -49.83
C GLU A 430 2.43 17.99 -49.53
N GLU A 431 3.70 18.39 -49.43
CA GLU A 431 4.79 17.51 -49.04
C GLU A 431 4.66 17.09 -47.56
N ALA A 432 4.27 18.02 -46.67
CA ALA A 432 3.98 17.70 -45.27
C ALA A 432 2.73 16.80 -45.12
N GLU A 433 1.66 17.04 -45.89
CA GLU A 433 0.47 16.19 -45.94
C GLU A 433 0.83 14.78 -46.46
N ARG A 434 1.69 14.67 -47.48
CA ARG A 434 2.20 13.37 -47.97
C ARG A 434 3.04 12.62 -46.94
N GLN A 435 3.88 13.33 -46.18
CA GLN A 435 4.76 12.71 -45.19
C GLN A 435 4.02 12.33 -43.89
N THR A 436 3.04 13.11 -43.47
CA THR A 436 2.30 12.91 -42.21
C THR A 436 0.94 12.21 -42.39
N GLY A 437 0.38 12.23 -43.59
CA GLY A 437 -0.96 11.72 -43.89
C GLY A 437 -2.10 12.59 -43.34
N TRP A 438 -1.82 13.80 -42.86
CA TRP A 438 -2.81 14.71 -42.31
C TRP A 438 -3.36 15.65 -43.37
N THR A 439 -4.62 16.04 -43.24
CA THR A 439 -5.20 17.14 -44.02
C THR A 439 -4.99 18.45 -43.27
N LEU A 440 -4.20 19.35 -43.86
CA LEU A 440 -3.73 20.62 -43.30
C LEU A 440 -4.37 21.78 -44.08
N ARG A 441 -5.70 21.93 -43.94
CA ARG A 441 -6.49 22.93 -44.67
C ARG A 441 -6.58 24.27 -43.94
N SER A 442 -6.27 24.30 -42.65
CA SER A 442 -6.28 25.52 -41.83
C SER A 442 -5.05 25.63 -40.92
N ARG A 443 -4.72 26.85 -40.51
CA ARG A 443 -3.63 27.10 -39.55
C ARG A 443 -3.86 26.38 -38.21
N ALA A 444 -5.11 26.24 -37.79
CA ALA A 444 -5.48 25.53 -36.56
C ALA A 444 -5.18 24.03 -36.66
N GLU A 445 -5.43 23.41 -37.82
CA GLU A 445 -5.12 21.99 -38.07
C GLU A 445 -3.62 21.71 -38.07
N ILE A 446 -2.80 22.63 -38.61
CA ILE A 446 -1.33 22.54 -38.55
C ILE A 446 -0.83 22.56 -37.10
N CYS A 447 -1.39 23.44 -36.26
CA CYS A 447 -1.05 23.50 -34.84
C CYS A 447 -1.50 22.25 -34.08
N ALA A 448 -2.72 21.77 -34.32
CA ALA A 448 -3.26 20.57 -33.69
C ALA A 448 -2.48 19.31 -34.07
N GLY A 449 -2.13 19.16 -35.34
CA GLY A 449 -1.26 18.07 -35.81
C GLY A 449 0.09 18.09 -35.09
N ARG A 450 0.74 19.25 -35.01
CA ARG A 450 2.02 19.37 -34.30
C ARG A 450 1.92 18.94 -32.82
N GLU A 451 0.86 19.35 -32.12
CA GLU A 451 0.64 18.92 -30.74
C GLU A 451 0.44 17.41 -30.61
N GLN A 452 -0.23 16.79 -31.60
CA GLN A 452 -0.42 15.34 -31.62
C GLN A 452 0.88 14.58 -31.90
N ALA A 453 1.69 15.02 -32.86
CA ALA A 453 3.03 14.47 -33.09
C ALA A 453 3.93 14.62 -31.84
N ASP A 454 3.87 15.76 -31.16
CA ASP A 454 4.66 15.99 -29.94
C ASP A 454 4.22 15.06 -28.80
N ARG A 455 2.92 14.73 -28.69
CA ARG A 455 2.41 13.75 -27.73
C ARG A 455 2.82 12.33 -28.07
N GLU A 456 2.72 11.94 -29.34
CA GLU A 456 3.13 10.62 -29.82
C GLU A 456 4.63 10.40 -29.65
N LYS A 457 5.45 11.42 -29.93
CA LYS A 457 6.89 11.40 -29.69
C LYS A 457 7.22 11.22 -28.20
N ARG A 458 6.55 11.93 -27.29
CA ARG A 458 6.72 11.73 -25.84
C ARG A 458 6.37 10.30 -25.41
N HIS A 459 5.31 9.70 -25.97
CA HIS A 459 4.95 8.31 -25.71
C HIS A 459 6.00 7.30 -26.21
N VAL A 460 6.67 7.58 -27.34
CA VAL A 460 7.78 6.77 -27.86
C VAL A 460 9.05 6.96 -27.02
N ASP A 461 9.34 8.18 -26.58
CA ASP A 461 10.49 8.49 -25.72
C ASP A 461 10.36 7.86 -24.32
N ASP A 462 9.12 7.69 -23.80
CA ASP A 462 8.84 7.05 -22.50
C ASP A 462 8.80 5.52 -22.52
N LEU A 463 8.75 4.91 -23.71
CA LEU A 463 8.64 3.46 -23.92
C LEU A 463 9.79 2.63 -23.30
N PRO A 464 11.07 3.08 -23.32
CA PRO A 464 12.17 2.41 -22.61
C PRO A 464 11.97 2.40 -21.08
N ASN A 465 11.47 3.51 -20.52
CA ASN A 465 11.19 3.63 -19.09
C ASN A 465 10.08 2.67 -18.66
N LEU A 466 8.99 2.61 -19.45
CA LEU A 466 7.89 1.68 -19.22
C LEU A 466 8.32 0.21 -19.35
N LYS A 467 9.19 -0.12 -20.32
CA LYS A 467 9.80 -1.46 -20.42
C LYS A 467 10.65 -1.80 -19.18
N SER A 468 11.43 -0.86 -18.67
CA SER A 468 12.23 -1.07 -17.45
C SER A 468 11.35 -1.28 -16.22
N GLN A 469 10.24 -0.54 -16.11
CA GLN A 469 9.29 -0.67 -15.01
C GLN A 469 8.53 -2.00 -15.09
N ALA A 470 8.12 -2.44 -16.28
CA ALA A 470 7.51 -3.74 -16.51
C ALA A 470 8.47 -4.89 -16.13
N PHE A 471 9.76 -4.79 -16.52
CA PHE A 471 10.76 -5.79 -16.16
C PHE A 471 11.02 -5.85 -14.64
N LYS A 472 11.10 -4.69 -13.97
CA LYS A 472 11.21 -4.61 -12.51
C LYS A 472 9.98 -5.22 -11.82
N ALA A 473 8.79 -4.96 -12.33
CA ALA A 473 7.55 -5.54 -11.82
C ALA A 473 7.53 -7.07 -12.01
N GLN A 474 7.96 -7.57 -13.17
CA GLN A 474 8.07 -9.00 -13.47
C GLN A 474 9.06 -9.72 -12.54
N LYS A 475 10.25 -9.13 -12.30
CA LYS A 475 11.22 -9.67 -11.34
C LYS A 475 10.63 -9.77 -9.92
N ARG A 476 9.84 -8.79 -9.50
CA ARG A 476 9.18 -8.80 -8.18
C ARG A 476 8.07 -9.84 -8.08
N THR A 477 7.31 -10.07 -9.16
CA THR A 477 6.30 -11.13 -9.19
C THR A 477 6.96 -12.51 -9.10
N GLN A 478 8.07 -12.71 -9.82
CA GLN A 478 8.85 -13.94 -9.71
C GLN A 478 9.41 -14.16 -8.30
N ALA A 479 9.95 -13.11 -7.66
CA ALA A 479 10.44 -13.18 -6.28
C ALA A 479 9.32 -13.50 -5.25
N HIS A 480 8.09 -13.02 -5.51
CA HIS A 480 6.93 -13.35 -4.70
C HIS A 480 6.50 -14.81 -4.91
N GLU A 481 6.51 -15.31 -6.15
CA GLU A 481 6.21 -16.71 -6.45
C GLU A 481 7.24 -17.67 -5.82
N THR A 482 8.53 -17.31 -5.81
CA THR A 482 9.56 -18.09 -5.11
C THR A 482 9.35 -18.06 -3.60
N ALA A 483 9.11 -16.89 -3.01
CA ALA A 483 8.83 -16.78 -1.57
C ALA A 483 7.56 -17.55 -1.16
N ARG A 484 6.55 -17.60 -2.04
CA ARG A 484 5.35 -18.42 -1.84
C ARG A 484 5.67 -19.91 -1.89
N ARG A 485 6.50 -20.37 -2.83
CA ARG A 485 6.94 -21.77 -2.88
C ARG A 485 7.77 -22.17 -1.65
N ASP A 486 8.68 -21.30 -1.21
CA ASP A 486 9.48 -21.52 -0.01
C ASP A 486 8.58 -21.58 1.24
N TRP A 487 7.58 -20.69 1.31
CA TRP A 487 6.56 -20.74 2.36
C TRP A 487 5.71 -22.00 2.28
N GLU A 488 5.29 -22.44 1.09
CA GLU A 488 4.54 -23.69 0.88
C GLU A 488 5.37 -24.91 1.33
N GLN A 489 6.69 -24.93 1.08
CA GLN A 489 7.60 -25.95 1.59
C GLN A 489 7.72 -25.90 3.12
N CYS A 490 7.88 -24.72 3.71
CA CYS A 490 7.92 -24.55 5.17
C CYS A 490 6.59 -24.93 5.85
N ALA A 491 5.45 -24.58 5.26
CA ALA A 491 4.12 -24.91 5.78
C ALA A 491 3.87 -26.42 5.75
N LEU A 492 4.37 -27.12 4.73
CA LEU A 492 4.32 -28.57 4.61
C LEU A 492 5.21 -29.25 5.67
N LEU A 493 6.40 -28.69 5.93
CA LEU A 493 7.32 -29.15 6.98
C LEU A 493 6.79 -28.90 8.40
N CYS A 494 5.95 -27.88 8.58
CA CYS A 494 5.36 -27.50 9.86
C CYS A 494 3.93 -28.05 10.10
N GLY A 495 3.38 -28.86 9.19
CA GLY A 495 2.07 -29.49 9.36
C GLY A 495 0.87 -28.53 9.34
N MET A 496 0.98 -27.37 8.68
CA MET A 496 -0.12 -26.41 8.58
C MET A 496 -1.03 -26.75 7.38
N GLU A 497 -2.30 -27.08 7.65
CA GLU A 497 -3.28 -27.45 6.62
C GLU A 497 -3.68 -26.26 5.72
N ARG A 498 -3.95 -26.60 4.45
CA ARG A 498 -4.18 -25.69 3.30
C ARG A 498 -5.48 -24.87 3.33
N THR A 499 -6.34 -24.98 4.34
CA THR A 499 -7.75 -24.63 4.18
C THR A 499 -8.11 -23.16 4.35
N THR A 500 -7.22 -22.32 4.89
CA THR A 500 -7.43 -20.87 4.91
C THR A 500 -6.26 -20.23 4.22
N ASP A 501 -6.47 -19.77 2.98
CA ASP A 501 -5.57 -18.85 2.27
C ASP A 501 -5.58 -17.53 3.08
N PRO A 502 -4.67 -17.36 4.06
CA PRO A 502 -4.78 -16.29 5.05
C PRO A 502 -4.59 -14.94 4.36
N THR A 503 -3.91 -14.97 3.22
CA THR A 503 -3.69 -13.86 2.30
C THR A 503 -4.99 -13.34 1.70
N ARG A 504 -6.02 -14.16 1.45
CA ARG A 504 -7.29 -13.67 0.85
C ARG A 504 -8.16 -12.92 1.88
N ASP A 505 -8.21 -13.42 3.11
CA ASP A 505 -8.96 -12.77 4.21
C ASP A 505 -8.20 -11.57 4.78
N LEU A 506 -6.86 -11.61 4.85
CA LEU A 506 -6.06 -10.41 5.14
C LEU A 506 -6.17 -9.37 4.03
N LEU A 507 -6.19 -9.76 2.75
CA LEU A 507 -6.34 -8.81 1.64
C LEU A 507 -7.73 -8.18 1.58
N SER A 508 -8.78 -8.89 2.00
CA SER A 508 -10.12 -8.32 2.10
C SER A 508 -10.23 -7.36 3.29
N GLN A 509 -9.69 -7.73 4.45
CA GLN A 509 -9.63 -6.87 5.64
C GLN A 509 -8.78 -5.61 5.41
N LEU A 510 -7.58 -5.75 4.83
CA LEU A 510 -6.71 -4.61 4.52
C LEU A 510 -7.28 -3.71 3.42
N ARG A 511 -8.12 -4.22 2.51
CA ARG A 511 -8.83 -3.39 1.54
C ARG A 511 -9.90 -2.55 2.20
N VAL A 512 -10.63 -3.12 3.15
CA VAL A 512 -11.65 -2.40 3.92
C VAL A 512 -11.00 -1.33 4.79
N GLU A 513 -9.95 -1.68 5.55
CA GLU A 513 -9.20 -0.71 6.38
C GLU A 513 -8.54 0.40 5.54
N ALA A 514 -8.02 0.09 4.35
CA ALA A 514 -7.45 1.09 3.45
C ALA A 514 -8.51 2.02 2.83
N GLU A 515 -9.73 1.52 2.57
CA GLU A 515 -10.83 2.34 2.09
C GLU A 515 -11.41 3.22 3.20
N GLU A 516 -11.54 2.71 4.43
CA GLU A 516 -11.98 3.45 5.61
C GLU A 516 -11.00 4.58 5.95
N THR A 517 -9.70 4.27 6.07
CA THR A 517 -8.66 5.30 6.31
C THR A 517 -8.59 6.34 5.20
N ARG A 518 -8.80 5.94 3.93
CA ARG A 518 -8.86 6.88 2.80
C ARG A 518 -10.09 7.79 2.87
N LEU A 519 -11.25 7.27 3.27
CA LEU A 519 -12.47 8.05 3.47
C LEU A 519 -12.30 9.04 4.63
N GLU A 520 -11.76 8.57 5.77
CA GLU A 520 -11.44 9.43 6.92
C GLU A 520 -10.47 10.56 6.55
N HIS A 521 -9.41 10.25 5.80
CA HIS A 521 -8.48 11.28 5.32
C HIS A 521 -9.13 12.25 4.34
N LYS A 522 -10.01 11.77 3.46
CA LYS A 522 -10.73 12.63 2.51
C LYS A 522 -11.69 13.58 3.22
N ASP A 523 -12.40 13.09 4.24
CA ASP A 523 -13.31 13.92 5.02
C ASP A 523 -12.53 14.89 5.92
N ARG A 524 -11.40 14.46 6.48
CA ARG A 524 -10.50 15.37 7.22
C ARG A 524 -9.90 16.46 6.33
N ILE A 525 -9.55 16.15 5.08
CA ILE A 525 -9.11 17.15 4.10
C ILE A 525 -10.23 18.15 3.82
N LYS A 526 -11.47 17.68 3.59
CA LYS A 526 -12.61 18.59 3.37
C LYS A 526 -12.90 19.48 4.57
N GLU A 527 -12.83 18.95 5.79
CA GLU A 527 -12.96 19.73 7.03
C GLU A 527 -11.88 20.80 7.12
N LEU A 528 -10.61 20.44 6.85
CA LEU A 528 -9.49 21.37 6.86
C LEU A 528 -9.63 22.42 5.76
N GLU A 529 -10.06 22.06 4.55
CA GLU A 529 -10.34 22.99 3.46
C GLU A 529 -11.46 23.97 3.82
N ALA A 530 -12.52 23.50 4.48
CA ALA A 530 -13.62 24.36 4.93
C ALA A 530 -13.14 25.37 5.99
N VAL A 531 -12.36 24.90 6.98
CA VAL A 531 -11.76 25.77 8.01
C VAL A 531 -10.77 26.76 7.39
N MET A 532 -9.98 26.34 6.40
CA MET A 532 -9.07 27.22 5.67
C MET A 532 -9.81 28.30 4.89
N ARG A 533 -10.90 27.95 4.19
CA ARG A 533 -11.74 28.91 3.47
C ARG A 533 -12.39 29.92 4.42
N GLN A 534 -12.92 29.48 5.56
CA GLN A 534 -13.49 30.36 6.58
C GLN A 534 -12.46 31.35 7.13
N ARG A 535 -11.26 30.88 7.46
CA ARG A 535 -10.18 31.72 7.99
C ARG A 535 -9.56 32.66 6.95
N ALA A 536 -9.49 32.22 5.69
CA ALA A 536 -9.07 33.08 4.59
C ALA A 536 -10.09 34.21 4.38
N ALA A 537 -11.39 33.90 4.41
CA ALA A 537 -12.44 34.90 4.34
C ALA A 537 -12.40 35.89 5.53
N GLU A 538 -12.18 35.40 6.76
CA GLU A 538 -11.99 36.24 7.96
C GLU A 538 -10.77 37.17 7.80
N ARG A 539 -9.64 36.63 7.33
CA ARG A 539 -8.41 37.41 7.09
C ARG A 539 -8.64 38.49 6.02
N ASP A 540 -9.28 38.15 4.91
CA ASP A 540 -9.55 39.08 3.81
C ASP A 540 -10.50 40.20 4.25
N GLN A 541 -11.48 39.90 5.10
CA GLN A 541 -12.33 40.91 5.73
C GLN A 541 -11.51 41.83 6.64
N LEU A 542 -10.66 41.30 7.51
CA LEU A 542 -9.82 42.12 8.40
C LEU A 542 -8.77 42.95 7.64
N LEU A 543 -8.25 42.46 6.50
CA LEU A 543 -7.26 43.18 5.68
C LEU A 543 -7.83 44.41 4.98
N ARG A 544 -9.14 44.46 4.70
CA ARG A 544 -9.78 45.62 4.07
C ARG A 544 -9.65 46.90 4.89
N GLY A 545 -9.45 46.78 6.21
CA GLY A 545 -9.07 47.87 7.08
C GLY A 545 -10.08 49.01 7.16
N ARG A 546 -9.67 50.13 7.78
CA ARG A 546 -10.45 51.37 7.84
C ARG A 546 -10.32 52.10 6.49
N PRO A 547 -11.43 52.60 5.90
CA PRO A 547 -11.32 53.46 4.72
C PRO A 547 -10.54 54.74 5.05
N PRO A 548 -9.77 55.29 4.10
CA PRO A 548 -8.96 56.48 4.35
C PRO A 548 -9.83 57.68 4.73
N LEU A 549 -9.33 58.51 5.65
CA LEU A 549 -9.98 59.78 5.98
C LEU A 549 -9.93 60.73 4.78
N PRO A 550 -10.91 61.65 4.65
CA PRO A 550 -10.87 62.72 3.64
C PRO A 550 -9.59 63.55 3.74
N LYS A 551 -9.09 64.09 2.62
CA LYS A 551 -7.73 64.65 2.51
C LYS A 551 -7.46 65.75 3.54
N LYS A 552 -8.45 66.60 3.80
CA LYS A 552 -8.34 67.68 4.80
C LYS A 552 -8.35 67.18 6.24
N ALA A 553 -9.09 66.12 6.53
CA ALA A 553 -9.06 65.50 7.84
C ALA A 553 -7.68 64.86 8.11
N VAL A 554 -7.07 64.25 7.08
CA VAL A 554 -5.68 63.77 7.15
C VAL A 554 -4.70 64.92 7.37
N GLU A 555 -4.80 66.01 6.60
CA GLU A 555 -3.94 67.19 6.78
C GLU A 555 -4.05 67.80 8.19
N ALA A 556 -5.24 67.82 8.78
CA ALA A 556 -5.47 68.32 10.14
C ALA A 556 -4.83 67.40 11.20
N VAL A 557 -4.91 66.09 11.00
CA VAL A 557 -4.27 65.09 11.87
C VAL A 557 -2.74 65.15 11.74
N ASP A 558 -2.21 65.23 10.52
CA ASP A 558 -0.77 65.33 10.24
C ASP A 558 -0.14 66.62 10.80
N LYS A 559 -0.91 67.73 10.83
CA LYS A 559 -0.51 69.00 11.45
C LYS A 559 -0.67 69.01 12.99
N GLY A 560 -1.12 67.91 13.59
CA GLY A 560 -1.33 67.79 15.04
C GLY A 560 -2.51 68.61 15.58
N MET A 561 -3.38 69.10 14.70
CA MET A 561 -4.54 69.92 15.08
C MET A 561 -5.76 69.07 15.47
N ALA A 562 -5.75 67.78 15.11
CA ALA A 562 -6.82 66.84 15.43
C ALA A 562 -6.28 65.41 15.61
N VAL A 563 -7.06 64.54 16.25
CA VAL A 563 -6.78 63.11 16.39
C VAL A 563 -7.98 62.31 15.86
N PRO A 564 -7.79 61.20 15.14
CA PRO A 564 -8.91 60.35 14.74
C PRO A 564 -9.66 59.78 15.95
N LEU A 565 -11.00 59.83 15.93
CA LEU A 565 -11.82 59.31 17.03
C LEU A 565 -11.58 57.82 17.30
N ALA A 566 -11.32 57.05 16.23
CA ALA A 566 -11.05 55.62 16.31
C ALA A 566 -9.81 55.26 17.17
N ASP A 567 -8.86 56.19 17.33
CA ASP A 567 -7.62 55.94 18.07
C ASP A 567 -7.87 55.77 19.57
N ARG A 568 -8.99 56.33 20.10
CA ARG A 568 -9.42 56.12 21.50
C ARG A 568 -9.74 54.65 21.82
N PHE A 569 -10.04 53.86 20.80
CA PHE A 569 -10.50 52.48 20.92
C PHE A 569 -9.44 51.46 20.49
N GLU A 570 -8.18 51.87 20.34
CA GLU A 570 -7.06 50.99 19.97
C GLU A 570 -6.72 49.91 21.01
N GLY A 571 -7.26 50.03 22.22
CA GLY A 571 -7.10 49.04 23.30
C GLY A 571 -8.15 47.93 23.33
N LEU A 572 -9.22 48.02 22.52
CA LEU A 572 -10.35 47.08 22.56
C LEU A 572 -10.06 45.77 21.85
N ASP A 573 -10.72 44.70 22.29
CA ASP A 573 -10.74 43.43 21.56
C ASP A 573 -11.60 43.52 20.27
N LEU A 574 -11.60 42.47 19.44
CA LEU A 574 -12.33 42.51 18.16
C LEU A 574 -13.86 42.49 18.32
N ALA A 575 -14.38 41.87 19.37
CA ALA A 575 -15.82 41.78 19.60
C ALA A 575 -16.35 43.13 20.11
N GLU A 576 -15.65 43.71 21.07
CA GLU A 576 -15.88 45.04 21.61
C GLU A 576 -15.69 46.11 20.54
N ALA A 577 -14.62 46.05 19.73
CA ALA A 577 -14.42 46.98 18.63
C ALA A 577 -15.54 46.91 17.58
N ARG A 578 -16.08 45.72 17.30
CA ARG A 578 -17.23 45.56 16.41
C ARG A 578 -18.49 46.19 17.00
N LEU A 579 -18.77 45.93 18.28
CA LEU A 579 -19.91 46.50 18.98
C LEU A 579 -19.84 48.03 19.00
N TRP A 580 -18.67 48.59 19.32
CA TRP A 580 -18.44 50.03 19.30
C TRP A 580 -18.53 50.62 17.89
N GLN A 581 -18.05 49.92 16.88
CA GLN A 581 -18.22 50.37 15.49
C GLN A 581 -19.68 50.40 15.07
N GLN A 582 -20.49 49.42 15.49
CA GLN A 582 -21.93 49.42 15.26
C GLN A 582 -22.62 50.58 16.00
N ARG A 583 -22.19 50.86 17.24
CA ARG A 583 -22.66 52.01 18.03
C ARG A 583 -22.28 53.36 17.43
N LEU A 584 -21.08 53.51 16.88
CA LEU A 584 -20.53 54.76 16.33
C LEU A 584 -20.91 55.04 14.87
N GLY A 585 -21.10 53.99 14.07
CA GLY A 585 -21.36 54.04 12.62
C GLY A 585 -20.53 55.08 11.88
N PRO A 586 -21.15 56.12 11.27
CA PRO A 586 -20.41 57.11 10.48
C PRO A 586 -19.42 57.94 11.32
N LEU A 587 -19.64 58.05 12.64
CA LEU A 587 -18.73 58.76 13.55
C LEU A 587 -17.42 57.99 13.79
N ALA A 588 -17.34 56.70 13.46
CA ALA A 588 -16.08 55.96 13.48
C ALA A 588 -15.01 56.57 12.52
N LEU A 589 -15.44 57.40 11.56
CA LEU A 589 -14.58 58.16 10.65
C LEU A 589 -14.42 59.64 11.06
N ALA A 590 -14.84 60.02 12.26
CA ALA A 590 -14.70 61.38 12.76
C ALA A 590 -13.27 61.69 13.23
N ILE A 591 -12.97 62.99 13.31
CA ILE A 591 -11.80 63.55 13.99
C ILE A 591 -12.21 64.38 15.20
N GLU A 592 -11.34 64.44 16.20
CA GLU A 592 -11.50 65.27 17.38
C GLU A 592 -10.49 66.41 17.35
N PRO A 593 -10.90 67.65 17.65
CA PRO A 593 -9.97 68.76 17.77
C PRO A 593 -8.98 68.54 18.90
N GLY A 594 -7.71 68.89 18.66
CA GLY A 594 -6.68 68.95 19.68
C GLY A 594 -6.97 70.01 20.75
N PRO A 595 -6.30 69.96 21.90
CA PRO A 595 -6.51 70.90 23.00
C PRO A 595 -6.28 72.35 22.54
N GLY A 596 -7.32 73.18 22.64
CA GLY A 596 -7.28 74.60 22.24
C GLY A 596 -7.62 74.88 20.76
N VAL A 597 -7.96 73.86 19.96
CA VAL A 597 -8.35 74.02 18.55
C VAL A 597 -9.88 74.13 18.45
N SER A 598 -10.38 75.18 17.78
CA SER A 598 -11.83 75.33 17.56
C SER A 598 -12.31 74.42 16.42
N PRO A 599 -13.50 73.82 16.49
CA PRO A 599 -14.05 73.01 15.40
C PRO A 599 -14.16 73.79 14.07
N LYS A 600 -14.32 75.11 14.14
CA LYS A 600 -14.35 76.00 12.97
C LYS A 600 -13.01 76.05 12.23
N ASP A 601 -11.90 75.86 12.94
CA ASP A 601 -10.54 75.90 12.39
C ASP A 601 -10.19 74.62 11.62
N LEU A 602 -10.96 73.55 11.84
CA LEU A 602 -10.84 72.29 11.12
C LEU A 602 -11.67 72.27 9.82
N GLY A 603 -12.70 73.12 9.70
CA GLY A 603 -13.85 72.92 8.80
C GLY A 603 -13.94 73.78 7.54
N ALA A 604 -12.85 74.00 6.79
CA ALA A 604 -12.93 74.68 5.49
C ALA A 604 -12.48 73.76 4.35
N GLY A 605 -13.35 73.36 3.41
CA GLY A 605 -13.02 72.52 2.25
C GLY A 605 -14.19 72.05 1.38
N LEU A 606 -13.86 71.30 0.32
CA LEU A 606 -14.83 70.72 -0.63
C LEU A 606 -15.36 69.34 -0.21
N GLU A 607 -14.73 68.69 0.78
CA GLU A 607 -15.08 67.34 1.26
C GLU A 607 -15.73 67.43 2.65
N SER A 608 -16.84 66.72 2.87
CA SER A 608 -17.53 66.64 4.15
C SER A 608 -16.94 65.54 5.04
N PHE A 609 -16.68 65.84 6.32
CA PHE A 609 -16.27 64.86 7.32
C PHE A 609 -16.85 65.21 8.70
N TRP A 610 -16.86 64.23 9.61
CA TRP A 610 -17.43 64.38 10.95
C TRP A 610 -16.38 64.92 11.94
N ILE A 611 -16.79 65.87 12.78
CA ILE A 611 -15.98 66.40 13.89
C ILE A 611 -16.73 66.14 15.19
N SER A 612 -16.09 65.44 16.14
CA SER A 612 -16.66 65.22 17.47
C SER A 612 -16.11 66.29 18.43
N THR A 613 -16.99 67.11 19.02
CA THR A 613 -16.60 68.34 19.73
C THR A 613 -16.96 68.37 21.21
N GLY A 614 -17.38 67.27 21.83
CA GLY A 614 -17.82 67.36 23.23
C GLY A 614 -18.33 66.12 23.93
N LEU A 615 -18.16 64.91 23.41
CA LEU A 615 -18.61 63.69 24.09
C LEU A 615 -17.45 62.72 24.19
N SER A 616 -17.05 62.41 25.42
CA SER A 616 -16.16 61.27 25.65
C SER A 616 -16.93 60.01 25.31
N PRO A 617 -16.42 59.12 24.45
CA PRO A 617 -17.06 57.83 24.23
C PRO A 617 -17.09 56.93 25.48
N ALA A 618 -16.53 57.37 26.61
CA ALA A 618 -16.58 56.69 27.90
C ALA A 618 -17.96 56.79 28.61
N ASP A 619 -18.86 57.66 28.16
CA ASP A 619 -20.24 57.70 28.67
C ASP A 619 -21.09 56.65 27.94
N GLU A 620 -20.85 55.37 28.25
CA GLU A 620 -21.56 54.22 27.67
C GLU A 620 -23.08 54.34 27.75
N ALA A 621 -23.59 55.00 28.79
CA ALA A 621 -25.02 55.20 29.02
C ALA A 621 -25.71 56.12 27.99
N ALA A 622 -24.95 56.88 27.20
CA ALA A 622 -25.50 57.82 26.21
C ALA A 622 -25.65 57.20 24.80
N TRP A 623 -25.12 55.99 24.59
CA TRP A 623 -25.19 55.27 23.32
C TRP A 623 -26.28 54.19 23.37
N GLU A 624 -27.06 54.08 22.29
CA GLU A 624 -28.05 53.01 22.17
C GLU A 624 -27.36 51.67 21.88
N GLU A 625 -27.87 50.58 22.47
CA GLU A 625 -27.38 49.25 22.13
C GLU A 625 -27.78 48.89 20.67
N PRO A 626 -26.83 48.39 19.86
CA PRO A 626 -27.09 48.15 18.46
C PRO A 626 -28.03 46.94 18.27
N VAL A 627 -29.12 47.15 17.52
CA VAL A 627 -30.11 46.11 17.20
C VAL A 627 -29.73 45.42 15.89
N GLN A 628 -29.64 44.09 15.89
CA GLN A 628 -29.33 43.31 14.69
C GLN A 628 -30.51 43.27 13.72
N VAL A 629 -30.24 43.53 12.44
CA VAL A 629 -31.21 43.51 11.34
C VAL A 629 -30.61 42.74 10.15
N GLU A 630 -31.41 42.40 9.14
CA GLU A 630 -30.90 41.64 8.00
C GLU A 630 -29.78 42.42 7.27
N GLY A 631 -28.59 41.82 7.20
CA GLY A 631 -27.41 42.40 6.55
C GLY A 631 -26.61 43.45 7.35
N GLY A 632 -26.96 43.71 8.62
CA GLY A 632 -26.21 44.66 9.46
C GLY A 632 -26.84 44.95 10.82
N SER A 633 -26.56 46.12 11.39
CA SER A 633 -27.06 46.54 12.69
C SER A 633 -27.47 48.01 12.69
N VAL A 634 -28.49 48.36 13.45
CA VAL A 634 -28.87 49.76 13.68
C VAL A 634 -28.38 50.18 15.06
N GLY A 635 -27.49 51.18 15.11
CA GLY A 635 -27.00 51.81 16.34
C GLY A 635 -27.37 53.30 16.36
N GLY A 636 -27.16 53.97 17.48
CA GLY A 636 -27.57 55.37 17.61
C GLY A 636 -27.04 56.08 18.85
N PHE A 637 -27.23 57.40 18.83
CA PHE A 637 -26.91 58.31 19.92
C PHE A 637 -28.00 59.38 20.03
N GLY A 638 -28.64 59.48 21.20
CA GLY A 638 -29.74 60.41 21.44
C GLY A 638 -30.85 60.26 20.38
N PRO A 639 -31.29 61.33 19.68
CA PRO A 639 -32.33 61.24 18.65
C PRO A 639 -31.85 60.75 17.28
N PHE A 640 -30.58 60.35 17.14
CA PHE A 640 -29.99 59.94 15.87
C PHE A 640 -29.70 58.44 15.86
N SER A 641 -30.16 57.74 14.82
CA SER A 641 -29.83 56.33 14.59
C SER A 641 -29.34 56.13 13.15
N TRP A 642 -28.49 55.15 12.93
CA TRP A 642 -27.93 54.82 11.62
C TRP A 642 -27.82 53.32 11.42
N TYR A 643 -27.97 52.90 10.16
CA TYR A 643 -27.72 51.54 9.73
C TYR A 643 -26.23 51.36 9.42
N GLN A 644 -25.61 50.37 10.06
CA GLN A 644 -24.26 49.93 9.80
C GLN A 644 -24.29 48.54 9.13
N PRO A 645 -23.88 48.42 7.86
CA PRO A 645 -23.86 47.12 7.19
C PRO A 645 -22.79 46.20 7.80
N ASP A 646 -23.02 44.89 7.72
CA ASP A 646 -22.02 43.90 8.07
C ASP A 646 -20.78 44.07 7.20
N GLY A 647 -19.65 44.36 7.85
CA GLY A 647 -18.46 44.83 7.15
C GLY A 647 -17.19 44.65 7.98
N PRO A 648 -16.05 45.04 7.40
CA PRO A 648 -14.76 44.89 8.06
C PRO A 648 -14.67 45.77 9.31
N ILE A 649 -13.96 45.28 10.33
CA ILE A 649 -13.74 46.00 11.58
C ILE A 649 -12.65 47.07 11.36
N TRP A 650 -13.03 48.32 11.54
CA TRP A 650 -12.22 49.52 11.31
C TRP A 650 -11.49 49.96 12.57
N ILE A 651 -12.13 49.75 13.72
CA ILE A 651 -11.69 50.18 15.05
C ILE A 651 -10.75 49.13 15.67
N SER A 652 -9.79 49.56 16.48
CA SER A 652 -8.73 48.71 17.05
C SER A 652 -7.84 48.07 15.99
N SER A 653 -6.99 48.89 15.35
CA SER A 653 -6.01 48.41 14.37
C SER A 653 -5.02 47.42 14.98
N ARG A 654 -4.69 47.57 16.27
CA ARG A 654 -3.84 46.64 17.02
C ARG A 654 -4.46 45.25 17.16
N ALA A 655 -5.72 45.13 17.61
CA ALA A 655 -6.39 43.84 17.74
C ALA A 655 -6.60 43.16 16.37
N ARG A 656 -6.92 43.96 15.34
CA ARG A 656 -7.01 43.50 13.95
C ARG A 656 -5.68 42.93 13.45
N MET A 657 -4.57 43.64 13.66
CA MET A 657 -3.25 43.18 13.22
C MET A 657 -2.76 41.95 13.99
N LEU A 658 -3.09 41.84 15.29
CA LEU A 658 -2.82 40.63 16.07
C LEU A 658 -3.59 39.44 15.52
N ARG A 659 -4.88 39.59 15.25
CA ARG A 659 -5.70 38.52 14.66
C ARG A 659 -5.28 38.13 13.25
N ILE A 660 -4.92 39.10 12.40
CA ILE A 660 -4.36 38.83 11.07
C ILE A 660 -3.05 38.04 11.19
N ARG A 661 -2.19 38.36 12.17
CA ARG A 661 -0.95 37.60 12.44
C ARG A 661 -1.24 36.20 12.96
N GLU A 662 -2.24 35.99 13.80
CA GLU A 662 -2.68 34.67 14.25
C GLU A 662 -3.23 33.81 13.12
N LEU A 663 -4.05 34.40 12.24
CA LEU A 663 -4.56 33.75 11.04
C LEU A 663 -3.43 33.45 10.05
N GLY A 664 -2.41 34.31 9.99
CA GLY A 664 -1.21 34.14 9.16
C GLY A 664 -0.22 33.09 9.68
N SER A 665 0.04 33.02 10.99
CA SER A 665 0.90 32.01 11.62
C SER A 665 0.31 30.60 11.46
N TRP A 666 -1.01 30.50 11.41
CA TRP A 666 -1.71 29.26 11.09
C TRP A 666 -1.50 28.76 9.67
N SER A 667 -1.29 29.64 8.68
CA SER A 667 -0.96 29.22 7.31
C SER A 667 0.40 28.52 7.23
N LEU A 668 1.35 28.93 8.06
CA LEU A 668 2.68 28.29 8.17
C LEU A 668 2.62 26.98 8.97
N SER A 669 1.86 26.92 10.05
CA SER A 669 1.69 25.68 10.83
C SER A 669 0.85 24.63 10.09
N SER A 670 -0.18 25.04 9.35
CA SER A 670 -0.96 24.15 8.48
C SER A 670 -0.19 23.71 7.23
N ALA A 671 0.66 24.56 6.64
CA ALA A 671 1.62 24.13 5.61
C ALA A 671 2.67 23.16 6.17
N LEU A 672 3.03 23.28 7.45
CA LEU A 672 3.84 22.30 8.18
C LEU A 672 3.08 21.00 8.45
N VAL A 673 1.78 21.05 8.79
CA VAL A 673 0.93 19.85 8.96
C VAL A 673 0.68 19.17 7.61
N TRP A 674 0.42 19.93 6.55
CA TRP A 674 0.38 19.39 5.18
C TRP A 674 1.72 18.81 4.77
N LYS A 675 2.84 19.49 5.03
CA LYS A 675 4.18 18.91 4.84
C LYS A 675 4.42 17.69 5.71
N ARG A 676 3.84 17.59 6.91
CA ARG A 676 4.01 16.43 7.81
C ARG A 676 3.14 15.27 7.36
N CYS A 677 1.88 15.47 7.01
CA CYS A 677 1.02 14.46 6.38
C CYS A 677 1.59 14.00 5.03
N PHE A 678 2.16 14.91 4.22
CA PHE A 678 2.84 14.59 2.98
C PHE A 678 4.23 13.95 3.22
N ALA A 679 4.92 14.30 4.29
CA ALA A 679 6.18 13.70 4.74
C ALA A 679 5.99 12.39 5.52
N ASP A 680 4.80 12.06 6.00
CA ASP A 680 4.44 10.75 6.53
C ASP A 680 4.10 9.82 5.34
N LEU A 681 3.43 10.36 4.32
CA LEU A 681 3.25 9.72 3.00
C LEU A 681 4.59 9.47 2.27
N ILE A 682 5.52 10.42 2.32
CA ILE A 682 6.88 10.29 1.75
C ILE A 682 7.84 9.61 2.74
N GLY A 683 7.63 9.67 4.04
CA GLY A 683 8.45 9.04 5.08
C GLY A 683 8.40 7.52 4.99
N LEU A 684 7.22 6.99 4.62
CA LEU A 684 7.06 5.60 4.16
C LEU A 684 7.93 5.26 2.93
N SER A 685 8.27 6.24 2.09
CA SER A 685 9.18 6.09 0.94
C SER A 685 10.66 6.40 1.26
N ALA A 686 10.96 7.15 2.33
CA ALA A 686 12.33 7.51 2.73
C ALA A 686 12.94 6.45 3.68
N VAL A 687 12.13 5.83 4.56
CA VAL A 687 12.51 4.60 5.28
C VAL A 687 12.81 3.47 4.28
N TRP A 688 12.20 3.51 3.09
CA TRP A 688 12.47 2.61 1.96
C TRP A 688 13.81 2.90 1.23
N LEU A 689 14.37 4.11 1.36
CA LEU A 689 15.66 4.48 0.76
C LEU A 689 16.84 4.33 1.74
N SER A 690 16.66 4.57 3.05
CA SER A 690 17.73 4.35 4.03
C SER A 690 18.00 2.86 4.28
N THR A 691 16.96 2.03 4.33
CA THR A 691 17.10 0.56 4.44
C THR A 691 17.80 -0.07 3.23
N ASN A 692 17.76 0.58 2.05
CA ASN A 692 18.48 0.10 0.87
C ASN A 692 19.99 0.42 0.88
N ASN A 693 20.43 1.44 1.62
CA ASN A 693 21.86 1.81 1.67
C ASN A 693 22.66 0.96 2.66
N ASP A 694 22.03 0.49 3.74
CA ASP A 694 22.67 -0.41 4.71
C ASP A 694 22.67 -1.88 4.24
N VAL A 695 21.66 -2.29 3.46
CA VAL A 695 21.61 -3.64 2.85
C VAL A 695 22.66 -3.80 1.74
N LEU A 696 23.07 -2.72 1.06
CA LEU A 696 24.14 -2.75 0.05
C LEU A 696 25.56 -2.71 0.65
N LYS A 697 25.73 -2.28 1.91
CA LYS A 697 27.04 -2.31 2.59
C LYS A 697 27.28 -3.60 3.39
N GLY A 698 26.23 -4.30 3.81
CA GLY A 698 26.33 -5.57 4.52
C GLY A 698 26.69 -6.79 3.64
N SER A 699 26.56 -6.68 2.32
CA SER A 699 26.77 -7.80 1.38
C SER A 699 28.24 -8.07 1.00
N HIS A 700 29.21 -7.37 1.61
CA HIS A 700 30.64 -7.58 1.37
C HIS A 700 31.42 -8.21 2.54
N ILE A 701 30.76 -8.59 3.65
CA ILE A 701 31.47 -9.10 4.85
C ILE A 701 31.34 -10.63 5.02
N TYR A 702 30.50 -11.32 4.26
CA TYR A 702 30.38 -12.79 4.32
C TYR A 702 30.71 -13.46 2.98
N SER A 703 31.96 -13.28 2.56
CA SER A 703 32.65 -14.21 1.66
C SER A 703 34.11 -14.29 2.12
N GLY A 704 34.35 -15.20 3.06
CA GLY A 704 35.64 -15.52 3.69
C GLY A 704 35.46 -16.73 4.60
#